data_AF-A0AAN8I2T9-F1
#
_entry.id   AF-A0AAN8I2T9-F1
#
_cell.length_a   1.000
_cell.length_b   1.000
_cell.length_c   1.000
_cell.angle_alpha   90.00
_cell.angle_beta   90.00
_cell.angle_gamma   90.00
#
_symmetry.space_group_name_H-M   'P 1'
#
loop_
_entity.id
_entity.type
_entity.pdbx_description
1 polymer ?
#
loop_
_entity_poly.entity_id
_entity_poly.type
_entity_poly.pdbx_seq_one_letter_code
_entity_poly.pdbx_strand_id
1 'polypeptide(L)'
;MSRLLLLRRPLSGSPCLLSAGSCRSCSGASPPGLSSSQVRVSPPGLGPGSGSGPPGLSSSQVRSTFLEFFRSRGHQLVPSAPVRPRGDPSLLFVNAGMNQFKPLLLGTAPPRSMLASLRRAANSQKCVRAGGKHNDLQDVGRDLTHLSFFEMLGSWSFGDYFKEEACRMAWTLLTEYYGISADRLYVSYFGGNPESGLPADEETRNIWLEIGVPPARLLPFDMKQNFWEMGPGGPCGPCSEIHYDHLGGRDAAHLVNADCPEVVEVWNLVFMQYNREADLCLQPLPLLSVDTGMGLERLVSVLQGTLSTYNTDLFTPLLEEIHQRSAVPPYRGRTGAADGDRTDMAYRVVADHVRTLSVCVADGVHPGMSGAELVLRRILRRALRFCVEVLRAPQGTLAALVPTVAHTLGDVYPELHREADRIADVINDGEAHFLSSLQRGSRLILRTLNTKNYKDGFFPASVVWSLHRNLGFPLDLVDLMLEERGVQVDQDGLQRLISESQSGGQTGVQSQVLDVLSLAELQRLRVPHTDDSLKYQYSLQRDRYVFPACSAVVLALYDGSSLVSEVGEGQRCFVVLDQTCFYSEQGGQSHDQGYFTRDGLQDVPFPVEAVEQAGGYVVHQVTTAGPLKTGDQVQLHLDQVHRMSLMVNHTATHLLNFSLKTVLGDSVQQRGSHVSAERLRFDFSCKGLLDASQLQQVDRCVNDIISANQIIHSEELPLERARSIGGIRTVDEVYPDPVRVVSVRLTASELLSDSLSDRRVSVELCCGTHLRSTGSIEDLVLVSERQLVRGISRVLALTGDRATRAREDGQVLSQDVDSLSARLSGSAPSSLDSAQRLAKEVGILSDAVDNTPIPQWQRRDLQGRLKALQRSSNTSVRKLEAREAAALAQALLQEWGGGRFWCARCRRTLCRC
;
A
#
# COMPACT_ATOMS: atom_id res chain seq x y z
N MET A 1 -28.73 43.78 -24.09
CA MET A 1 -29.50 45.04 -24.04
C MET A 1 -29.26 45.69 -22.68
N SER A 2 -28.73 46.93 -22.69
CA SER A 2 -28.95 48.03 -21.73
C SER A 2 -28.74 47.77 -20.22
N ARG A 3 -28.00 48.55 -19.43
CA ARG A 3 -27.33 49.86 -19.52
C ARG A 3 -26.50 49.99 -18.20
N LEU A 4 -25.25 50.49 -18.26
CA LEU A 4 -24.72 51.75 -17.65
C LEU A 4 -24.89 51.90 -16.10
N LEU A 5 -24.01 52.50 -15.26
CA LEU A 5 -22.92 53.49 -15.29
C LEU A 5 -22.10 53.28 -13.97
N LEU A 6 -20.76 53.32 -13.86
CA LEU A 6 -19.74 54.39 -14.05
C LEU A 6 -19.33 55.09 -12.71
N LEU A 7 -18.01 55.35 -12.60
CA LEU A 7 -17.25 56.36 -11.79
C LEU A 7 -16.32 55.76 -10.72
N ARG A 8 -15.04 56.15 -10.52
CA ARG A 8 -14.00 56.90 -11.27
C ARG A 8 -12.73 56.86 -10.39
N ARG A 9 -11.65 56.22 -10.88
CA ARG A 9 -10.21 56.61 -11.00
C ARG A 9 -9.44 57.47 -9.94
N PRO A 10 -8.08 57.53 -9.99
CA PRO A 10 -7.12 57.24 -8.90
C PRO A 10 -6.31 58.47 -8.43
N LEU A 11 -5.37 58.30 -7.47
CA LEU A 11 -4.25 59.24 -7.29
C LEU A 11 -2.92 58.57 -6.93
N SER A 12 -1.89 59.17 -7.52
CA SER A 12 -0.45 58.96 -7.56
C SER A 12 0.31 59.43 -6.32
N GLY A 13 1.59 59.00 -6.19
CA GLY A 13 2.66 59.89 -5.71
C GLY A 13 3.61 59.33 -4.64
N SER A 14 4.82 58.97 -5.05
CA SER A 14 6.03 58.76 -4.21
C SER A 14 6.48 60.05 -3.49
N PRO A 15 7.48 60.06 -2.57
CA PRO A 15 8.90 59.85 -2.96
C PRO A 15 9.82 59.14 -1.95
N CYS A 16 11.01 58.85 -2.47
CA CYS A 16 12.24 58.26 -1.90
C CYS A 16 12.80 58.97 -0.65
N LEU A 17 13.71 58.29 0.07
CA LEU A 17 15.11 58.74 0.24
C LEU A 17 16.02 57.64 0.83
N LEU A 18 17.26 57.67 0.33
CA LEU A 18 18.43 56.82 0.58
C LEU A 18 19.11 57.10 1.93
N SER A 19 19.87 56.14 2.47
CA SER A 19 21.30 56.36 2.76
C SER A 19 22.05 55.04 3.01
N ALA A 20 23.30 55.02 2.56
CA ALA A 20 24.30 53.97 2.68
C ALA A 20 25.44 54.44 3.61
N GLY A 21 26.19 53.49 4.19
CA GLY A 21 27.51 53.70 4.80
C GLY A 21 27.98 52.44 5.53
N SER A 22 28.85 51.59 4.97
CA SER A 22 30.32 51.65 4.83
C SER A 22 31.15 51.33 6.10
N CYS A 23 31.84 50.18 6.02
CA CYS A 23 33.24 49.85 6.40
C CYS A 23 33.76 50.03 7.83
N ARG A 24 34.35 48.96 8.41
CA ARG A 24 35.82 48.74 8.47
C ARG A 24 36.23 47.43 9.15
N SER A 25 37.30 46.87 8.60
CA SER A 25 38.15 45.74 9.00
C SER A 25 38.97 45.96 10.28
N CYS A 26 39.37 44.88 10.95
CA CYS A 26 40.77 44.67 11.43
C CYS A 26 41.04 43.20 11.78
N SER A 27 42.19 42.73 11.31
CA SER A 27 42.84 41.43 11.47
C SER A 27 43.77 41.38 12.70
N GLY A 28 44.00 40.19 13.27
CA GLY A 28 45.06 39.94 14.27
C GLY A 28 45.33 38.43 14.47
N ALA A 29 46.62 38.07 14.50
CA ALA A 29 47.19 36.72 14.33
C ALA A 29 47.29 35.83 15.62
N SER A 30 47.54 34.53 15.42
CA SER A 30 47.77 33.41 16.39
C SER A 30 49.17 33.42 17.08
N PRO A 31 49.66 32.41 17.87
CA PRO A 31 49.13 31.19 18.57
C PRO A 31 49.74 31.02 20.02
N PRO A 32 50.07 29.82 20.60
CA PRO A 32 49.32 28.59 20.97
C PRO A 32 49.34 28.27 22.51
N GLY A 33 48.57 27.29 22.98
CA GLY A 33 48.76 26.72 24.35
C GLY A 33 47.77 25.62 24.77
N LEU A 34 48.32 24.44 25.09
CA LEU A 34 47.67 23.26 25.68
C LEU A 34 47.11 23.53 27.09
N SER A 35 45.96 22.95 27.47
CA SER A 35 45.87 21.99 28.60
C SER A 35 44.46 21.40 28.74
N SER A 36 44.43 20.12 29.06
CA SER A 36 43.29 19.30 29.47
C SER A 36 42.69 19.71 30.82
N SER A 37 41.37 19.83 30.92
CA SER A 37 40.67 19.69 32.20
C SER A 37 39.22 19.25 32.01
N GLN A 38 38.89 18.14 32.66
CA GLN A 38 37.57 17.55 32.83
C GLN A 38 36.56 18.58 33.34
N VAL A 39 35.40 18.67 32.68
CA VAL A 39 34.23 19.40 33.21
C VAL A 39 33.26 18.37 33.78
N ARG A 40 33.24 18.26 35.12
CA ARG A 40 32.11 17.71 35.87
C ARG A 40 30.94 18.69 35.75
N VAL A 41 29.83 18.23 35.19
CA VAL A 41 28.56 18.95 35.25
C VAL A 41 27.83 18.53 36.53
N SER A 42 27.65 19.47 37.45
CA SER A 42 26.75 19.33 38.61
C SER A 42 25.38 19.95 38.28
N PRO A 43 24.27 19.43 38.82
CA PRO A 43 22.92 19.87 38.47
C PRO A 43 22.54 21.18 39.19
N PRO A 44 21.63 22.01 38.62
CA PRO A 44 21.23 23.27 39.23
C PRO A 44 20.13 23.09 40.28
N GLY A 45 20.27 23.80 41.40
CA GLY A 45 19.31 23.82 42.51
C GLY A 45 18.06 24.66 42.20
N LEU A 46 16.92 24.21 42.73
CA LEU A 46 15.60 24.85 42.62
C LEU A 46 15.29 25.69 43.87
N GLY A 47 14.90 26.94 43.67
CA GLY A 47 14.22 27.78 44.68
C GLY A 47 12.69 27.64 44.57
N PRO A 48 11.92 27.99 45.62
CA PRO A 48 10.50 27.70 45.66
C PRO A 48 9.67 28.83 45.03
N GLY A 49 8.88 28.49 44.01
CA GLY A 49 7.88 29.36 43.39
C GLY A 49 6.75 28.54 42.79
N SER A 50 5.53 28.79 43.28
CA SER A 50 4.21 28.31 42.86
C SER A 50 4.06 27.54 41.52
N GLY A 51 3.66 26.26 41.61
CA GLY A 51 2.51 25.73 40.85
C GLY A 51 2.65 25.45 39.35
N SER A 52 3.73 24.81 38.89
CA SER A 52 3.75 24.01 37.66
C SER A 52 4.90 23.00 37.72
N GLY A 53 4.61 21.71 37.45
CA GLY A 53 5.64 20.67 37.43
C GLY A 53 6.69 20.90 36.33
N PRO A 54 7.88 20.25 36.41
CA PRO A 54 8.88 20.34 35.34
C PRO A 54 8.29 19.85 34.01
N PRO A 55 8.71 20.41 32.85
CA PRO A 55 8.24 19.92 31.56
C PRO A 55 8.67 18.46 31.37
N GLY A 56 7.70 17.58 31.09
CA GLY A 56 7.95 16.17 30.78
C GLY A 56 8.81 15.97 29.53
N LEU A 57 9.33 14.75 29.34
CA LEU A 57 10.13 14.39 28.15
C LEU A 57 9.30 14.58 26.86
N SER A 58 9.92 15.13 25.82
CA SER A 58 9.28 15.21 24.49
C SER A 58 9.20 13.84 23.84
N SER A 59 8.25 13.63 22.92
CA SER A 59 8.08 12.38 22.17
C SER A 59 9.37 11.93 21.46
N SER A 60 10.15 12.87 20.93
CA SER A 60 11.47 12.61 20.33
C SER A 60 12.50 12.10 21.35
N GLN A 61 12.54 12.70 22.54
CA GLN A 61 13.41 12.25 23.63
C GLN A 61 12.99 10.88 24.17
N VAL A 62 11.67 10.64 24.29
CA VAL A 62 11.12 9.34 24.71
C VAL A 62 11.56 8.26 23.72
N ARG A 63 11.33 8.46 22.42
CA ARG A 63 11.74 7.50 21.38
C ARG A 63 13.25 7.25 21.39
N SER A 64 14.06 8.31 21.50
CA SER A 64 15.53 8.20 21.52
C SER A 64 16.03 7.44 22.75
N THR A 65 15.42 7.68 23.92
CA THR A 65 15.75 7.00 25.17
C THR A 65 15.49 5.50 25.06
N PHE A 66 14.33 5.11 24.51
CA PHE A 66 14.00 3.70 24.25
C PHE A 66 15.05 3.03 23.35
N LEU A 67 15.31 3.63 22.18
CA LEU A 67 16.24 3.04 21.20
C LEU A 67 17.66 2.93 21.76
N GLU A 68 18.14 3.95 22.47
CA GLU A 68 19.48 3.92 23.08
C GLU A 68 19.59 2.89 24.20
N PHE A 69 18.55 2.77 25.04
CA PHE A 69 18.48 1.78 26.10
C PHE A 69 18.66 0.36 25.56
N PHE A 70 17.97 0.01 24.48
CA PHE A 70 18.07 -1.31 23.87
C PHE A 70 19.35 -1.48 23.04
N ARG A 71 19.82 -0.43 22.36
CA ARG A 71 21.12 -0.45 21.66
C ARG A 71 22.27 -0.78 22.62
N SER A 72 22.27 -0.18 23.81
CA SER A 72 23.28 -0.44 24.85
C SER A 72 23.25 -1.88 25.40
N ARG A 73 22.18 -2.65 25.12
CA ARG A 73 21.97 -4.05 25.53
C ARG A 73 22.11 -5.05 24.39
N GLY A 74 22.72 -4.61 23.28
CA GLY A 74 23.05 -5.46 22.15
C GLY A 74 21.90 -5.66 21.15
N HIS A 75 20.79 -4.93 21.27
CA HIS A 75 19.75 -4.95 20.25
C HIS A 75 20.19 -4.20 19.00
N GLN A 76 20.00 -4.83 17.86
CA GLN A 76 20.19 -4.15 16.58
C GLN A 76 19.01 -3.23 16.31
N LEU A 77 19.30 -1.96 16.05
CA LEU A 77 18.27 -1.01 15.62
C LEU A 77 17.90 -1.31 14.16
N VAL A 78 16.63 -1.65 13.96
CA VAL A 78 16.10 -1.99 12.64
C VAL A 78 15.08 -0.92 12.19
N PRO A 79 15.00 -0.58 10.90
CA PRO A 79 13.99 0.37 10.43
C PRO A 79 12.56 -0.11 10.71
N SER A 80 11.60 0.82 10.76
CA SER A 80 10.18 0.46 10.71
C SER A 80 9.86 -0.19 9.36
N ALA A 81 9.13 -1.31 9.38
CA ALA A 81 8.51 -1.83 8.18
C ALA A 81 7.42 -0.87 7.66
N PRO A 82 7.10 -0.89 6.35
CA PRO A 82 5.92 -0.21 5.83
C PRO A 82 4.63 -0.74 6.48
N VAL A 83 3.59 0.09 6.56
CA VAL A 83 2.29 -0.35 7.11
C VAL A 83 1.59 -1.41 6.25
N ARG A 84 2.04 -1.62 5.00
CA ARG A 84 1.61 -2.73 4.16
C ARG A 84 2.42 -3.99 4.50
N PRO A 85 1.80 -5.07 4.99
CA PRO A 85 2.50 -6.32 5.29
C PRO A 85 3.16 -6.89 4.02
N ARG A 86 4.44 -7.26 4.12
CA ARG A 86 5.18 -7.90 3.02
C ARG A 86 4.99 -9.41 3.08
N GLY A 87 4.44 -10.00 2.02
CA GLY A 87 4.31 -11.46 1.91
C GLY A 87 3.36 -12.11 2.93
N ASP A 88 2.49 -11.33 3.59
CA ASP A 88 1.51 -11.85 4.53
C ASP A 88 0.08 -11.49 4.08
N PRO A 89 -0.63 -12.41 3.41
CA PRO A 89 -2.00 -12.16 2.96
C PRO A 89 -3.02 -12.17 4.10
N SER A 90 -2.64 -12.59 5.32
CA SER A 90 -3.56 -12.67 6.47
C SER A 90 -3.83 -11.31 7.14
N LEU A 91 -3.05 -10.28 6.81
CA LEU A 91 -3.15 -8.96 7.40
C LEU A 91 -3.41 -7.88 6.34
N LEU A 92 -4.30 -6.93 6.66
CA LEU A 92 -4.53 -5.74 5.83
C LEU A 92 -3.43 -4.70 6.06
N PHE A 93 -3.04 -4.51 7.32
CA PHE A 93 -2.00 -3.60 7.75
C PHE A 93 -1.11 -4.27 8.79
N VAL A 94 0.13 -3.77 8.94
CA VAL A 94 0.98 -4.07 10.08
C VAL A 94 0.30 -3.52 11.33
N ASN A 95 -0.16 -4.41 12.21
CA ASN A 95 -0.92 -4.10 13.42
C ASN A 95 -0.09 -4.24 14.71
N ALA A 96 1.10 -4.83 14.60
CA ALA A 96 2.05 -5.04 15.68
C ALA A 96 3.50 -5.01 15.17
N GLY A 97 4.42 -4.66 16.07
CA GLY A 97 5.85 -4.61 15.79
C GLY A 97 6.45 -5.93 15.29
N MET A 98 5.95 -7.05 15.80
CA MET A 98 6.40 -8.40 15.44
C MET A 98 6.10 -8.83 14.01
N ASN A 99 5.16 -8.18 13.30
CA ASN A 99 4.69 -8.68 11.99
C ASN A 99 5.85 -8.82 10.98
N GLN A 100 6.82 -7.90 11.02
CA GLN A 100 8.00 -7.92 10.13
C GLN A 100 8.98 -9.07 10.45
N PHE A 101 8.89 -9.66 11.65
CA PHE A 101 9.73 -10.77 12.10
C PHE A 101 9.00 -12.11 12.09
N LYS A 102 7.76 -12.17 11.57
CA LYS A 102 6.99 -13.41 11.48
C LYS A 102 7.79 -14.56 10.85
N PRO A 103 8.58 -14.38 9.77
CA PRO A 103 9.40 -15.46 9.24
C PRO A 103 10.46 -15.98 10.22
N LEU A 104 11.00 -15.15 11.11
CA LEU A 104 11.92 -15.61 12.16
C LEU A 104 11.21 -16.46 13.21
N LEU A 105 10.08 -15.96 13.70
CA LEU A 105 9.29 -16.64 14.72
C LEU A 105 8.82 -18.02 14.25
N LEU A 106 8.45 -18.11 12.97
CA LEU A 106 8.01 -19.35 12.33
C LEU A 106 9.16 -20.24 11.82
N GLY A 107 10.41 -19.80 11.92
CA GLY A 107 11.55 -20.50 11.34
C GLY A 107 11.59 -20.51 9.80
N THR A 108 10.75 -19.73 9.12
CA THR A 108 10.65 -19.69 7.66
C THR A 108 11.51 -18.59 7.00
N ALA A 109 12.28 -17.85 7.80
CA ALA A 109 13.21 -16.84 7.31
C ALA A 109 14.23 -17.47 6.33
N PRO A 110 14.45 -16.89 5.13
CA PRO A 110 15.43 -17.42 4.19
C PRO A 110 16.82 -17.50 4.84
N PRO A 111 17.53 -18.65 4.79
CA PRO A 111 18.77 -18.86 5.55
C PRO A 111 19.88 -17.84 5.27
N ARG A 112 19.92 -17.27 4.06
CA ARG A 112 20.90 -16.26 3.62
C ARG A 112 20.40 -14.81 3.79
N SER A 113 19.23 -14.61 4.37
CA SER A 113 18.72 -13.25 4.61
C SER A 113 19.38 -12.65 5.86
N MET A 114 19.57 -11.33 5.86
CA MET A 114 19.96 -10.59 7.07
C MET A 114 19.01 -10.87 8.24
N LEU A 115 17.74 -11.10 7.93
CA LEU A 115 16.71 -11.45 8.89
C LEU A 115 17.09 -12.72 9.69
N ALA A 116 17.54 -13.80 9.04
CA ALA A 116 17.89 -15.06 9.70
C ALA A 116 19.04 -14.94 10.74
N SER A 117 19.90 -13.93 10.60
CA SER A 117 21.00 -13.66 11.53
C SER A 117 20.59 -12.85 12.76
N LEU A 118 19.39 -12.26 12.75
CA LEU A 118 18.92 -11.39 13.82
C LEU A 118 18.64 -12.19 15.10
N ARG A 119 19.11 -11.70 16.24
CA ARG A 119 18.88 -12.31 17.56
C ARG A 119 18.18 -11.36 18.53
N ARG A 120 18.60 -10.10 18.55
CA ARG A 120 17.98 -9.01 19.31
C ARG A 120 17.68 -7.85 18.38
N ALA A 121 16.48 -7.28 18.46
CA ALA A 121 16.09 -6.15 17.61
C ALA A 121 15.26 -5.12 18.38
N ALA A 122 15.38 -3.85 18.02
CA ALA A 122 14.51 -2.80 18.56
C ALA A 122 14.19 -1.73 17.50
N ASN A 123 12.98 -1.19 17.54
CA ASN A 123 12.57 -0.08 16.67
C ASN A 123 11.37 0.72 17.23
N SER A 124 10.98 1.76 16.50
CA SER A 124 9.66 2.39 16.57
C SER A 124 8.88 1.97 15.33
N GLN A 125 7.92 1.05 15.46
CA GLN A 125 7.18 0.50 14.32
C GLN A 125 5.89 1.30 14.07
N LYS A 126 5.67 1.67 12.81
CA LYS A 126 4.37 2.16 12.32
C LYS A 126 3.31 1.05 12.40
N CYS A 127 2.27 1.24 13.20
CA CYS A 127 1.16 0.29 13.33
C CYS A 127 -0.17 0.95 12.97
N VAL A 128 -1.01 0.22 12.21
CA VAL A 128 -2.36 0.65 11.87
C VAL A 128 -3.36 -0.40 12.35
N ARG A 129 -4.30 0.03 13.20
CA ARG A 129 -5.41 -0.79 13.71
C ARG A 129 -6.74 -0.27 13.18
N ALA A 130 -6.94 -0.52 11.89
CA ALA A 130 -8.18 -0.23 11.20
C ALA A 130 -8.57 -1.43 10.33
N GLY A 131 -9.56 -2.20 10.77
CA GLY A 131 -10.00 -3.46 10.16
C GLY A 131 -9.26 -4.71 10.65
N GLY A 132 -9.84 -5.90 10.39
CA GLY A 132 -9.33 -7.18 10.90
C GLY A 132 -9.75 -7.48 12.35
N LYS A 133 -9.01 -8.36 13.04
CA LYS A 133 -9.24 -8.73 14.46
C LYS A 133 -9.04 -7.53 15.41
N HIS A 134 -7.96 -6.77 15.20
CA HIS A 134 -7.59 -5.59 15.98
C HIS A 134 -8.06 -4.33 15.24
N ASN A 135 -9.21 -3.79 15.61
CA ASN A 135 -9.86 -2.71 14.88
C ASN A 135 -10.42 -1.63 15.83
N ASP A 136 -9.64 -0.58 16.03
CA ASP A 136 -9.96 0.50 16.97
C ASP A 136 -10.71 1.65 16.28
N LEU A 137 -11.03 1.50 14.99
CA LEU A 137 -11.55 2.59 14.16
C LEU A 137 -12.82 3.21 14.75
N GLN A 138 -13.69 2.43 15.39
CA GLN A 138 -14.92 2.95 16.00
C GLN A 138 -14.67 3.76 17.27
N ASP A 139 -13.59 3.46 18.00
CA ASP A 139 -13.24 4.07 19.28
C ASP A 139 -12.45 5.38 19.11
N VAL A 140 -11.72 5.50 17.99
CA VAL A 140 -11.00 6.75 17.64
C VAL A 140 -11.92 7.96 17.76
N GLY A 141 -11.51 8.90 18.62
CA GLY A 141 -12.20 10.15 18.91
C GLY A 141 -13.33 10.06 19.93
N ARG A 142 -13.83 8.85 20.28
CA ARG A 142 -14.82 8.65 21.35
C ARG A 142 -14.17 8.72 22.72
N ASP A 143 -12.97 8.16 22.86
CA ASP A 143 -12.14 8.27 24.06
C ASP A 143 -10.85 9.09 23.82
N LEU A 144 -9.95 9.02 24.79
CA LEU A 144 -8.74 9.83 24.89
C LEU A 144 -7.45 9.08 24.51
N THR A 145 -7.54 7.79 24.14
CA THR A 145 -6.37 6.90 24.03
C THR A 145 -6.31 6.08 22.75
N HIS A 146 -7.43 5.74 22.11
CA HIS A 146 -7.45 4.94 20.89
C HIS A 146 -7.09 5.77 19.66
N LEU A 147 -6.31 5.14 18.77
CA LEU A 147 -5.79 5.72 17.54
C LEU A 147 -5.90 4.71 16.41
N SER A 148 -6.09 5.17 15.17
CA SER A 148 -6.03 4.27 14.02
C SER A 148 -4.60 4.04 13.54
N PHE A 149 -3.71 5.01 13.78
CA PHE A 149 -2.26 4.89 13.60
C PHE A 149 -1.54 5.27 14.89
N PHE A 150 -0.59 4.45 15.31
CA PHE A 150 0.27 4.72 16.45
C PHE A 150 1.67 4.13 16.21
N GLU A 151 2.63 4.58 17.01
CA GLU A 151 3.97 4.04 17.02
C GLU A 151 4.11 3.00 18.14
N MET A 152 4.46 1.78 17.76
CA MET A 152 4.79 0.73 18.72
C MET A 152 6.31 0.70 18.92
N LEU A 153 6.77 1.19 20.08
CA LEU A 153 8.13 0.97 20.54
C LEU A 153 8.28 -0.50 20.88
N GLY A 154 9.12 -1.21 20.14
CA GLY A 154 9.26 -2.66 20.27
C GLY A 154 10.68 -3.12 20.47
N SER A 155 10.81 -4.20 21.23
CA SER A 155 12.05 -4.94 21.48
C SER A 155 11.77 -6.42 21.31
N TRP A 156 12.66 -7.11 20.61
CA TRP A 156 12.50 -8.51 20.24
C TRP A 156 13.72 -9.32 20.62
N SER A 157 13.46 -10.56 21.01
CA SER A 157 14.44 -11.62 21.21
C SER A 157 14.02 -12.85 20.41
N PHE A 158 14.95 -13.43 19.66
CA PHE A 158 14.73 -14.64 18.88
C PHE A 158 15.67 -15.76 19.37
N GLY A 159 15.20 -16.55 20.34
CA GLY A 159 15.99 -17.64 20.93
C GLY A 159 17.22 -17.20 21.73
N ASP A 160 17.23 -15.97 22.25
CA ASP A 160 18.35 -15.40 23.01
C ASP A 160 17.98 -15.25 24.51
N TYR A 161 17.29 -14.16 24.87
CA TYR A 161 16.72 -13.97 26.20
C TYR A 161 15.20 -14.21 26.22
N PHE A 162 14.64 -14.44 27.40
CA PHE A 162 13.20 -14.69 27.58
C PHE A 162 12.61 -13.85 28.74
N LYS A 163 11.73 -14.43 29.55
CA LYS A 163 10.91 -13.73 30.55
C LYS A 163 11.71 -12.87 31.55
N GLU A 164 12.73 -13.43 32.20
CA GLU A 164 13.42 -12.74 33.29
C GLU A 164 14.11 -11.44 32.81
N GLU A 165 14.93 -11.53 31.77
CA GLU A 165 15.63 -10.38 31.21
C GLU A 165 14.63 -9.36 30.64
N ALA A 166 13.56 -9.81 29.97
CA ALA A 166 12.52 -8.93 29.42
C ALA A 166 11.83 -8.12 30.53
N CYS A 167 11.35 -8.76 31.60
CA CYS A 167 10.69 -8.07 32.71
C CYS A 167 11.64 -7.11 33.44
N ARG A 168 12.90 -7.52 33.68
CA ARG A 168 13.91 -6.64 34.32
C ARG A 168 14.21 -5.42 33.45
N MET A 169 14.39 -5.60 32.14
CA MET A 169 14.61 -4.48 31.21
C MET A 169 13.42 -3.53 31.19
N ALA A 170 12.20 -4.06 31.10
CA ALA A 170 10.98 -3.24 31.08
C ALA A 170 10.84 -2.40 32.35
N TRP A 171 11.01 -3.01 33.51
CA TRP A 171 10.94 -2.33 34.80
C TRP A 171 12.01 -1.25 34.95
N THR A 172 13.26 -1.57 34.60
CA THR A 172 14.40 -0.64 34.65
C THR A 172 14.16 0.57 33.76
N LEU A 173 13.70 0.36 32.52
CA LEU A 173 13.44 1.46 31.59
C LEU A 173 12.35 2.40 32.12
N LEU A 174 11.23 1.86 32.60
CA LEU A 174 10.13 2.67 33.13
C LEU A 174 10.54 3.43 34.41
N THR A 175 11.16 2.76 35.37
CA THR A 175 11.38 3.33 36.71
C THR A 175 12.67 4.14 36.82
N GLU A 176 13.77 3.72 36.19
CA GLU A 176 15.06 4.38 36.34
C GLU A 176 15.35 5.40 35.24
N TYR A 177 15.03 5.07 33.98
CA TYR A 177 15.35 5.93 32.83
C TYR A 177 14.25 6.95 32.56
N TYR A 178 12.99 6.53 32.60
CA TYR A 178 11.85 7.45 32.48
C TYR A 178 11.41 8.06 33.81
N GLY A 179 11.88 7.54 34.94
CA GLY A 179 11.55 8.09 36.27
C GLY A 179 10.09 7.89 36.67
N ILE A 180 9.40 6.92 36.06
CA ILE A 180 8.01 6.60 36.43
C ILE A 180 8.02 5.95 37.80
N SER A 181 7.25 6.51 38.72
CA SER A 181 7.21 6.00 40.08
C SER A 181 6.59 4.60 40.15
N ALA A 182 7.33 3.65 40.74
CA ALA A 182 6.90 2.26 40.89
C ALA A 182 5.58 2.12 41.67
N ASP A 183 5.30 3.05 42.58
CA ASP A 183 4.04 3.10 43.33
C ASP A 183 2.82 3.53 42.48
N ARG A 184 3.00 3.75 41.18
CA ARG A 184 1.90 3.98 40.22
C ARG A 184 1.71 2.85 39.22
N LEU A 185 2.56 1.84 39.26
CA LEU A 185 2.55 0.72 38.32
C LEU A 185 1.79 -0.47 38.89
N TYR A 186 1.01 -1.11 38.02
CA TYR A 186 0.37 -2.39 38.20
C TYR A 186 0.85 -3.32 37.10
N VAL A 187 0.94 -4.61 37.39
CA VAL A 187 1.43 -5.61 36.45
C VAL A 187 0.44 -6.76 36.38
N SER A 188 0.17 -7.26 35.17
CA SER A 188 -0.63 -8.45 34.96
C SER A 188 0.21 -9.66 34.54
N TYR A 189 -0.33 -10.86 34.75
CA TYR A 189 0.22 -12.11 34.22
C TYR A 189 -0.90 -13.08 33.80
N PHE A 190 -0.55 -14.05 32.96
CA PHE A 190 -1.50 -15.06 32.49
C PHE A 190 -1.91 -16.02 33.60
N GLY A 191 -3.18 -15.99 33.98
CA GLY A 191 -3.80 -16.83 35.01
C GLY A 191 -4.16 -18.25 34.56
N GLY A 192 -3.89 -18.61 33.31
CA GLY A 192 -4.19 -19.93 32.75
C GLY A 192 -5.53 -19.99 32.02
N ASN A 193 -5.73 -21.08 31.28
CA ASN A 193 -6.99 -21.40 30.61
C ASN A 193 -7.20 -22.92 30.62
N PRO A 194 -8.00 -23.46 31.56
CA PRO A 194 -8.25 -24.90 31.66
C PRO A 194 -8.92 -25.50 30.42
N GLU A 195 -9.78 -24.75 29.73
CA GLU A 195 -10.49 -25.20 28.52
C GLU A 195 -9.53 -25.51 27.36
N SER A 196 -8.44 -24.75 27.26
CA SER A 196 -7.38 -24.92 26.26
C SER A 196 -6.18 -25.72 26.78
N GLY A 197 -6.26 -26.26 28.01
CA GLY A 197 -5.18 -27.02 28.64
C GLY A 197 -3.92 -26.20 28.97
N LEU A 198 -4.04 -24.87 29.09
CA LEU A 198 -2.92 -23.97 29.34
C LEU A 198 -2.82 -23.64 30.84
N PRO A 199 -1.67 -23.90 31.50
CA PRO A 199 -1.47 -23.55 32.91
C PRO A 199 -1.26 -22.04 33.09
N ALA A 200 -1.40 -21.57 34.34
CA ALA A 200 -1.02 -20.22 34.72
C ALA A 200 0.50 -20.01 34.57
N ASP A 201 0.91 -18.80 34.18
CA ASP A 201 2.30 -18.42 34.03
C ASP A 201 2.93 -18.00 35.37
N GLU A 202 3.09 -18.97 36.26
CA GLU A 202 3.68 -18.78 37.59
C GLU A 202 5.16 -18.35 37.53
N GLU A 203 5.87 -18.67 36.45
CA GLU A 203 7.24 -18.21 36.22
C GLU A 203 7.30 -16.69 36.11
N THR A 204 6.48 -16.10 35.24
CA THR A 204 6.38 -14.64 35.08
C THR A 204 5.94 -13.96 36.37
N ARG A 205 4.99 -14.56 37.10
CA ARG A 205 4.55 -14.06 38.40
C ARG A 205 5.71 -13.97 39.40
N ASN A 206 6.52 -15.04 39.53
CA ASN A 206 7.64 -15.08 40.46
C ASN A 206 8.73 -14.07 40.09
N ILE A 207 9.04 -13.92 38.79
CA ILE A 207 9.99 -12.91 38.28
C ILE A 207 9.57 -11.49 38.73
N TRP A 208 8.29 -11.15 38.61
CA TRP A 208 7.80 -9.82 39.03
C TRP A 208 7.89 -9.60 40.55
N LEU A 209 7.62 -10.63 41.34
CA LEU A 209 7.80 -10.57 42.80
C LEU A 209 9.28 -10.35 43.17
N GLU A 210 10.20 -11.01 42.47
CA GLU A 210 11.65 -10.85 42.68
C GLU A 210 12.17 -9.47 42.25
N ILE A 211 11.58 -8.88 41.20
CA ILE A 211 11.85 -7.48 40.79
C ILE A 211 11.37 -6.49 41.86
N GLY A 212 10.41 -6.88 42.70
CA GLY A 212 9.90 -6.08 43.81
C GLY A 212 8.50 -5.51 43.58
N VAL A 213 7.75 -6.02 42.60
CA VAL A 213 6.33 -5.64 42.42
C VAL A 213 5.52 -6.17 43.62
N PRO A 214 4.77 -5.32 44.33
CA PRO A 214 3.96 -5.78 45.46
C PRO A 214 2.89 -6.79 45.04
N PRO A 215 2.64 -7.85 45.83
CA PRO A 215 1.62 -8.86 45.50
C PRO A 215 0.22 -8.28 45.23
N ALA A 216 -0.16 -7.19 45.90
CA ALA A 216 -1.45 -6.53 45.71
C ALA A 216 -1.60 -5.84 44.33
N ARG A 217 -0.51 -5.72 43.57
CA ARG A 217 -0.46 -5.05 42.26
C ARG A 217 -0.01 -5.97 41.13
N LEU A 218 0.12 -7.26 41.43
CA LEU A 218 0.42 -8.30 40.47
C LEU A 218 -0.84 -9.14 40.26
N LEU A 219 -1.51 -8.94 39.14
CA LEU A 219 -2.89 -9.37 38.92
C LEU A 219 -2.96 -10.52 37.89
N PRO A 220 -3.62 -11.65 38.21
CA PRO A 220 -3.89 -12.69 37.23
C PRO A 220 -5.07 -12.31 36.34
N PHE A 221 -4.96 -12.53 35.03
CA PHE A 221 -6.10 -12.49 34.12
C PHE A 221 -6.17 -13.67 33.17
N ASP A 222 -7.31 -13.83 32.52
CA ASP A 222 -7.61 -14.95 31.64
C ASP A 222 -6.95 -14.82 30.26
N MET A 223 -7.30 -15.75 29.37
CA MET A 223 -6.79 -15.81 28.00
C MET A 223 -7.24 -14.63 27.12
N LYS A 224 -8.32 -13.94 27.46
CA LYS A 224 -8.77 -12.78 26.68
C LYS A 224 -7.84 -11.59 26.87
N GLN A 225 -7.25 -11.46 28.05
CA GLN A 225 -6.41 -10.33 28.44
C GLN A 225 -4.92 -10.67 28.38
N ASN A 226 -4.48 -11.77 29.00
CA ASN A 226 -3.06 -12.11 29.13
C ASN A 226 -2.59 -13.27 28.23
N PHE A 227 -3.24 -13.48 27.09
CA PHE A 227 -2.74 -14.37 26.04
C PHE A 227 -2.83 -13.67 24.69
N TRP A 228 -1.68 -13.32 24.12
CA TRP A 228 -1.63 -12.49 22.93
C TRP A 228 -1.60 -13.31 21.65
N GLU A 229 -2.37 -12.85 20.66
CA GLU A 229 -2.42 -13.43 19.32
C GLU A 229 -2.58 -12.35 18.26
N MET A 230 -1.81 -12.47 17.19
CA MET A 230 -1.77 -11.51 16.08
C MET A 230 -3.08 -11.45 15.27
N GLY A 231 -3.73 -12.62 15.08
CA GLY A 231 -4.85 -12.80 14.16
C GLY A 231 -5.61 -14.11 14.45
N PRO A 232 -6.35 -14.66 13.48
CA PRO A 232 -7.01 -15.96 13.60
C PRO A 232 -6.01 -17.13 13.59
N GLY A 233 -4.78 -16.93 13.09
CA GLY A 233 -3.66 -17.87 13.16
C GLY A 233 -2.31 -17.14 13.15
N GLY A 234 -1.24 -17.82 13.56
CA GLY A 234 0.13 -17.28 13.65
C GLY A 234 0.75 -17.34 15.05
N PRO A 235 1.97 -16.78 15.23
CA PRO A 235 2.69 -16.80 16.49
C PRO A 235 1.91 -16.14 17.64
N CYS A 236 1.93 -16.78 18.80
CA CYS A 236 1.20 -16.38 20.00
C CYS A 236 1.87 -16.88 21.29
N GLY A 237 1.37 -16.41 22.42
CA GLY A 237 1.84 -16.84 23.73
C GLY A 237 1.21 -16.08 24.90
N PRO A 238 1.47 -16.54 26.15
CA PRO A 238 1.11 -15.78 27.33
C PRO A 238 1.83 -14.44 27.33
N CYS A 239 1.21 -13.43 27.92
CA CYS A 239 1.81 -12.11 28.03
C CYS A 239 1.65 -11.51 29.42
N SER A 240 2.44 -10.48 29.70
CA SER A 240 2.40 -9.68 30.92
C SER A 240 2.29 -8.22 30.52
N GLU A 241 1.34 -7.50 31.10
CA GLU A 241 1.12 -6.10 30.78
C GLU A 241 1.48 -5.23 31.98
N ILE A 242 1.95 -4.02 31.70
CA ILE A 242 2.26 -3.01 32.70
C ILE A 242 1.28 -1.85 32.51
N HIS A 243 0.59 -1.50 33.59
CA HIS A 243 -0.41 -0.43 33.63
C HIS A 243 0.03 0.69 34.55
N TYR A 244 -0.40 1.90 34.24
CA TYR A 244 -0.10 3.11 35.00
C TYR A 244 -1.37 3.81 35.48
N ASP A 245 -1.47 4.10 36.77
CA ASP A 245 -2.54 4.91 37.35
C ASP A 245 -2.19 6.41 37.30
N HIS A 246 -2.95 7.18 36.51
CA HIS A 246 -2.81 8.62 36.34
C HIS A 246 -3.19 9.45 37.58
N LEU A 247 -3.94 8.91 38.55
CA LEU A 247 -4.25 9.63 39.79
C LEU A 247 -3.24 9.33 40.89
N GLY A 248 -2.86 8.06 41.06
CA GLY A 248 -1.93 7.63 42.11
C GLY A 248 -2.50 7.81 43.53
N GLY A 249 -1.72 7.40 44.55
CA GLY A 249 -2.12 7.54 45.95
C GLY A 249 -3.33 6.70 46.38
N ARG A 250 -3.76 5.74 45.56
CA ARG A 250 -4.90 4.85 45.77
C ARG A 250 -4.58 3.42 45.31
N ASP A 251 -5.44 2.48 45.69
CA ASP A 251 -5.48 1.15 45.07
C ASP A 251 -6.43 1.18 43.86
N ALA A 252 -5.87 0.89 42.69
CA ALA A 252 -6.53 0.91 41.39
C ALA A 252 -6.55 -0.48 40.74
N ALA A 253 -6.26 -1.55 41.48
CA ALA A 253 -6.20 -2.91 40.92
C ALA A 253 -7.49 -3.32 40.18
N HIS A 254 -8.65 -2.92 40.70
CA HIS A 254 -9.96 -3.18 40.10
C HIS A 254 -10.24 -2.40 38.79
N LEU A 255 -9.40 -1.42 38.44
CA LEU A 255 -9.50 -0.63 37.21
C LEU A 255 -8.55 -1.14 36.11
N VAL A 256 -7.62 -2.03 36.44
CA VAL A 256 -6.71 -2.65 35.47
C VAL A 256 -7.53 -3.51 34.50
N ASN A 257 -7.32 -3.30 33.19
CA ASN A 257 -8.08 -3.94 32.11
C ASN A 257 -9.62 -3.74 32.19
N ALA A 258 -10.06 -2.63 32.79
CA ALA A 258 -11.48 -2.24 32.90
C ALA A 258 -11.86 -1.06 31.98
N ASP A 259 -11.08 -0.80 30.92
CA ASP A 259 -11.28 0.29 29.95
C ASP A 259 -11.44 1.68 30.60
N CYS A 260 -10.67 1.95 31.66
CA CYS A 260 -10.70 3.19 32.40
C CYS A 260 -9.59 4.15 31.92
N PRO A 261 -9.89 5.40 31.52
CA PRO A 261 -8.86 6.36 31.08
C PRO A 261 -7.90 6.80 32.20
N GLU A 262 -8.24 6.53 33.46
CA GLU A 262 -7.37 6.81 34.61
C GLU A 262 -6.27 5.76 34.80
N VAL A 263 -6.46 4.53 34.27
CA VAL A 263 -5.50 3.44 34.37
C VAL A 263 -5.24 2.87 32.97
N VAL A 264 -4.08 3.20 32.42
CA VAL A 264 -3.76 2.87 31.02
C VAL A 264 -2.68 1.79 30.94
N GLU A 265 -2.86 0.85 30.03
CA GLU A 265 -1.80 -0.08 29.64
C GLU A 265 -0.74 0.69 28.86
N VAL A 266 0.50 0.65 29.36
CA VAL A 266 1.66 1.30 28.71
C VAL A 266 2.53 0.33 27.94
N TRP A 267 2.65 -0.92 28.39
CA TRP A 267 3.57 -1.90 27.79
C TRP A 267 3.05 -3.33 27.92
N ASN A 268 3.02 -4.06 26.81
CA ASN A 268 2.75 -5.49 26.77
C ASN A 268 4.04 -6.28 26.46
N LEU A 269 4.34 -7.30 27.25
CA LEU A 269 5.45 -8.23 27.11
C LEU A 269 4.89 -9.62 26.74
N VAL A 270 5.00 -10.00 25.47
CA VAL A 270 4.51 -11.29 24.96
C VAL A 270 5.65 -12.31 24.92
N PHE A 271 5.39 -13.47 25.51
CA PHE A 271 6.32 -14.59 25.55
C PHE A 271 5.91 -15.60 24.48
N MET A 272 6.36 -15.33 23.25
CA MET A 272 6.04 -16.11 22.06
C MET A 272 6.60 -17.53 22.19
N GLN A 273 5.71 -18.50 22.27
CA GLN A 273 6.08 -19.91 22.44
C GLN A 273 5.16 -20.89 21.68
N TYR A 274 4.07 -20.40 21.08
CA TYR A 274 3.16 -21.19 20.28
C TYR A 274 2.85 -20.54 18.92
N ASN A 275 2.42 -21.36 17.96
CA ASN A 275 1.75 -20.96 16.73
C ASN A 275 0.30 -21.45 16.80
N ARG A 276 -0.65 -20.56 16.52
CA ARG A 276 -2.07 -20.90 16.37
C ARG A 276 -2.33 -21.35 14.93
N GLU A 277 -2.81 -22.57 14.79
CA GLU A 277 -3.21 -23.16 13.51
C GLU A 277 -4.66 -22.80 13.12
N ALA A 278 -5.03 -23.09 11.88
CA ALA A 278 -6.36 -22.79 11.35
C ALA A 278 -7.50 -23.55 12.06
N ASP A 279 -7.20 -24.72 12.64
CA ASP A 279 -8.11 -25.53 13.46
C ASP A 279 -8.14 -25.11 14.94
N LEU A 280 -7.48 -23.99 15.26
CA LEU A 280 -7.29 -23.42 16.60
C LEU A 280 -6.33 -24.19 17.51
N CYS A 281 -5.65 -25.23 17.02
CA CYS A 281 -4.63 -25.94 17.78
C CYS A 281 -3.41 -25.03 18.05
N LEU A 282 -2.73 -25.27 19.18
CA LEU A 282 -1.47 -24.61 19.54
C LEU A 282 -0.30 -25.55 19.30
N GLN A 283 0.63 -25.11 18.47
CA GLN A 283 1.84 -25.86 18.14
C GLN A 283 3.07 -25.12 18.68
N PRO A 284 4.02 -25.79 19.35
CA PRO A 284 5.20 -25.11 19.88
C PRO A 284 6.01 -24.42 18.76
N LEU A 285 6.48 -23.19 19.00
CA LEU A 285 7.38 -22.51 18.08
C LEU A 285 8.80 -23.13 18.12
N PRO A 286 9.56 -23.07 17.02
CA PRO A 286 10.96 -23.56 16.99
C PRO A 286 11.89 -22.86 17.98
N LEU A 287 11.59 -21.59 18.29
CA LEU A 287 12.37 -20.74 19.20
C LEU A 287 11.43 -20.01 20.16
N LEU A 288 11.73 -20.09 21.47
CA LEU A 288 11.14 -19.20 22.45
C LEU A 288 11.61 -17.77 22.16
N SER A 289 10.66 -16.85 22.05
CA SER A 289 10.94 -15.48 21.61
C SER A 289 10.21 -14.48 22.47
N VAL A 290 10.76 -13.28 22.59
CA VAL A 290 10.11 -12.15 23.27
C VAL A 290 9.65 -11.17 22.21
N ASP A 291 8.40 -10.74 22.32
CA ASP A 291 7.83 -9.63 21.57
C ASP A 291 7.26 -8.62 22.56
N THR A 292 7.86 -7.44 22.64
CA THR A 292 7.35 -6.37 23.49
C THR A 292 6.74 -5.27 22.64
N GLY A 293 5.57 -4.76 23.03
CA GLY A 293 4.93 -3.61 22.39
C GLY A 293 4.55 -2.53 23.41
N MET A 294 5.20 -1.38 23.32
CA MET A 294 4.89 -0.19 24.11
C MET A 294 4.33 0.90 23.20
N GLY A 295 3.11 1.36 23.47
CA GLY A 295 2.50 2.45 22.70
C GLY A 295 3.19 3.77 23.03
N LEU A 296 3.94 4.34 22.07
CA LEU A 296 4.65 5.61 22.27
C LEU A 296 3.69 6.69 22.75
N GLU A 297 2.55 6.81 22.08
CA GLU A 297 1.54 7.81 22.35
C GLU A 297 1.01 7.79 23.78
N ARG A 298 0.77 6.59 24.33
CA ARG A 298 0.33 6.41 25.72
C ARG A 298 1.46 6.68 26.70
N LEU A 299 2.69 6.24 26.39
CA LEU A 299 3.84 6.54 27.24
C LEU A 299 4.10 8.05 27.32
N VAL A 300 4.01 8.76 26.20
CA VAL A 300 4.23 10.21 26.15
C VAL A 300 3.17 10.96 26.97
N SER A 301 1.90 10.53 26.95
CA SER A 301 0.88 11.16 27.82
C SER A 301 1.21 10.97 29.30
N VAL A 302 1.68 9.77 29.69
CA VAL A 302 2.16 9.48 31.05
C VAL A 302 3.31 10.41 31.44
N LEU A 303 4.33 10.54 30.60
CA LEU A 303 5.54 11.31 30.89
C LEU A 303 5.33 12.83 30.84
N GLN A 304 4.34 13.30 30.10
CA GLN A 304 3.93 14.71 30.07
C GLN A 304 2.83 15.03 31.09
N GLY A 305 2.37 14.04 31.86
CA GLY A 305 1.37 14.23 32.92
C GLY A 305 -0.02 14.56 32.40
N THR A 306 -0.39 14.07 31.21
CA THR A 306 -1.70 14.29 30.59
C THR A 306 -2.52 13.01 30.58
N LEU A 307 -3.86 13.13 30.73
CA LEU A 307 -4.80 12.00 30.64
C LEU A 307 -5.11 11.58 29.20
N SER A 308 -4.77 12.43 28.23
CA SER A 308 -5.16 12.27 26.84
C SER A 308 -3.91 12.20 25.97
N THR A 309 -3.82 11.14 25.18
CA THR A 309 -2.83 10.99 24.12
C THR A 309 -2.81 12.21 23.17
N TYR A 310 -3.98 12.81 22.94
CA TYR A 310 -4.14 13.96 22.06
C TYR A 310 -3.59 15.27 22.66
N ASN A 311 -3.30 15.31 23.96
CA ASN A 311 -2.76 16.50 24.65
C ASN A 311 -1.24 16.50 24.71
N THR A 312 -0.58 15.72 23.85
CA THR A 312 0.88 15.58 23.78
C THR A 312 1.47 16.36 22.62
N ASP A 313 2.78 16.55 22.62
CA ASP A 313 3.54 17.15 21.51
C ASP A 313 3.39 16.40 20.16
N LEU A 314 2.86 15.17 20.18
CA LEU A 314 2.51 14.41 18.97
C LEU A 314 1.23 14.91 18.26
N PHE A 315 0.36 15.62 18.96
CA PHE A 315 -0.96 16.03 18.44
C PHE A 315 -1.26 17.52 18.60
N THR A 316 -0.70 18.20 19.61
CA THR A 316 -0.98 19.63 19.84
C THR A 316 -0.75 20.51 18.61
N PRO A 317 0.31 20.31 17.77
CA PRO A 317 0.47 21.11 16.56
C PRO A 317 -0.67 20.89 15.54
N LEU A 318 -1.18 19.65 15.43
CA LEU A 318 -2.31 19.34 14.55
C LEU A 318 -3.61 19.94 15.06
N LEU A 319 -3.86 19.87 16.38
CA LEU A 319 -5.06 20.45 16.99
C LEU A 319 -5.10 21.98 16.83
N GLU A 320 -3.95 22.64 16.98
CA GLU A 320 -3.80 24.08 16.72
C GLU A 320 -4.05 24.43 15.26
N GLU A 321 -3.48 23.66 14.32
CA GLU A 321 -3.66 23.88 12.89
C GLU A 321 -5.13 23.65 12.46
N ILE A 322 -5.80 22.64 13.02
CA ILE A 322 -7.22 22.41 12.82
C ILE A 322 -8.01 23.62 13.34
N HIS A 323 -7.68 24.13 14.53
CA HIS A 323 -8.36 25.27 15.11
C HIS A 323 -8.26 26.50 14.20
N GLN A 324 -7.06 26.81 13.70
CA GLN A 324 -6.81 27.95 12.81
C GLN A 324 -7.59 27.88 11.49
N ARG A 325 -7.93 26.68 11.02
CA ARG A 325 -8.64 26.45 9.76
C ARG A 325 -10.13 26.22 9.93
N SER A 326 -10.58 26.01 11.16
CA SER A 326 -11.98 25.72 11.49
C SER A 326 -12.71 26.98 11.99
N ALA A 327 -14.04 26.94 11.96
CA ALA A 327 -14.88 28.01 12.50
C ALA A 327 -15.48 27.64 13.87
N VAL A 328 -14.83 26.73 14.61
CA VAL A 328 -15.30 26.21 15.90
C VAL A 328 -14.37 26.60 17.05
N PRO A 329 -14.85 26.55 18.31
CA PRO A 329 -14.01 26.80 19.49
C PRO A 329 -12.76 25.89 19.53
N PRO A 330 -11.70 26.31 20.27
CA PRO A 330 -10.51 25.48 20.45
C PRO A 330 -10.85 24.19 21.19
N TYR A 331 -10.06 23.15 20.91
CA TYR A 331 -10.17 21.84 21.55
C TYR A 331 -10.09 21.92 23.07
N ARG A 332 -11.00 21.22 23.78
CA ARG A 332 -11.09 21.27 25.26
C ARG A 332 -10.91 19.91 25.94
N GLY A 333 -10.69 18.83 25.18
CA GLY A 333 -10.49 17.49 25.74
C GLY A 333 -11.75 16.81 26.30
N ARG A 334 -12.95 17.25 25.93
CA ARG A 334 -14.22 16.68 26.39
C ARG A 334 -14.58 15.40 25.64
N THR A 335 -15.28 14.50 26.32
CA THR A 335 -15.79 13.23 25.78
C THR A 335 -17.24 12.98 26.22
N GLY A 336 -17.90 12.03 25.56
CA GLY A 336 -19.27 11.61 25.90
C GLY A 336 -20.27 12.76 25.95
N ALA A 337 -21.11 12.78 26.99
CA ALA A 337 -22.14 13.81 27.16
C ALA A 337 -21.58 15.24 27.34
N ALA A 338 -20.32 15.38 27.78
CA ALA A 338 -19.67 16.68 27.91
C ALA A 338 -19.28 17.30 26.55
N ASP A 339 -19.17 16.48 25.50
CA ASP A 339 -18.90 16.87 24.11
C ASP A 339 -20.18 16.76 23.26
N GLY A 340 -21.27 17.38 23.72
CA GLY A 340 -22.61 17.25 23.11
C GLY A 340 -22.70 17.75 21.66
N ASP A 341 -21.83 18.68 21.25
CA ASP A 341 -21.72 19.16 19.86
C ASP A 341 -20.69 18.37 19.04
N ARG A 342 -20.01 17.40 19.65
CA ARG A 342 -19.00 16.51 19.07
C ARG A 342 -17.77 17.24 18.52
N THR A 343 -17.54 18.48 18.95
CA THR A 343 -16.42 19.30 18.46
C THR A 343 -15.09 18.65 18.82
N ASP A 344 -14.91 18.24 20.08
CA ASP A 344 -13.64 17.68 20.53
C ASP A 344 -13.39 16.29 19.92
N MET A 345 -14.45 15.50 19.73
CA MET A 345 -14.39 14.27 18.93
C MET A 345 -13.90 14.55 17.51
N ALA A 346 -14.42 15.59 16.85
CA ALA A 346 -14.03 15.93 15.48
C ALA A 346 -12.54 16.31 15.38
N TYR A 347 -12.03 17.09 16.34
CA TYR A 347 -10.61 17.40 16.45
C TYR A 347 -9.75 16.13 16.55
N ARG A 348 -10.11 15.21 17.46
CA ARG A 348 -9.40 13.94 17.65
C ARG A 348 -9.41 13.08 16.39
N VAL A 349 -10.59 12.88 15.78
CA VAL A 349 -10.75 12.06 14.57
C VAL A 349 -9.95 12.63 13.41
N VAL A 350 -10.02 13.94 13.17
CA VAL A 350 -9.30 14.57 12.05
C VAL A 350 -7.79 14.50 12.25
N ALA A 351 -7.29 14.76 13.47
CA ALA A 351 -5.87 14.71 13.78
C ALA A 351 -5.29 13.28 13.64
N ASP A 352 -5.97 12.27 14.17
CA ASP A 352 -5.57 10.86 14.03
C ASP A 352 -5.63 10.39 12.57
N HIS A 353 -6.74 10.64 11.89
CA HIS A 353 -6.95 10.11 10.54
C HIS A 353 -6.01 10.76 9.52
N VAL A 354 -5.64 12.04 9.66
CA VAL A 354 -4.65 12.64 8.75
C VAL A 354 -3.25 12.06 8.95
N ARG A 355 -2.86 11.71 10.18
CA ARG A 355 -1.62 10.96 10.44
C ARG A 355 -1.66 9.60 9.73
N THR A 356 -2.74 8.85 9.92
CA THR A 356 -2.94 7.54 9.29
C THR A 356 -2.92 7.59 7.77
N LEU A 357 -3.64 8.56 7.18
CA LEU A 357 -3.65 8.77 5.72
C LEU A 357 -2.25 9.09 5.20
N SER A 358 -1.53 9.97 5.87
CA SER A 358 -0.19 10.38 5.44
C SER A 358 0.78 9.22 5.46
N VAL A 359 0.79 8.45 6.55
CA VAL A 359 1.66 7.27 6.70
C VAL A 359 1.32 6.19 5.68
N CYS A 360 0.05 5.84 5.53
CA CYS A 360 -0.36 4.82 4.57
C CYS A 360 -0.04 5.21 3.12
N VAL A 361 -0.28 6.47 2.74
CA VAL A 361 -0.01 6.95 1.37
C VAL A 361 1.50 7.03 1.11
N ALA A 362 2.31 7.45 2.09
CA ALA A 362 3.77 7.42 1.99
C ALA A 362 4.30 5.99 1.77
N ASP A 363 3.71 5.00 2.44
CA ASP A 363 4.03 3.59 2.29
C ASP A 363 3.35 2.92 1.06
N GLY A 364 2.72 3.71 0.19
CA GLY A 364 2.18 3.26 -1.09
C GLY A 364 0.79 2.60 -1.04
N VAL A 365 0.07 2.71 0.07
CA VAL A 365 -1.34 2.30 0.18
C VAL A 365 -2.23 3.50 -0.19
N HIS A 366 -3.12 3.32 -1.16
CA HIS A 366 -4.00 4.39 -1.63
C HIS A 366 -5.48 4.09 -1.37
N PRO A 367 -6.35 5.10 -1.21
CA PRO A 367 -7.79 4.89 -1.09
C PRO A 367 -8.42 4.19 -2.31
N GLY A 368 -8.94 2.97 -2.12
CA GLY A 368 -9.37 2.07 -3.21
C GLY A 368 -10.64 1.27 -2.89
N MET A 369 -10.90 0.22 -3.66
CA MET A 369 -12.19 -0.50 -3.64
C MET A 369 -12.19 -1.78 -2.79
N SER A 370 -11.03 -2.34 -2.45
CA SER A 370 -10.93 -3.63 -1.75
C SER A 370 -9.76 -3.64 -0.74
N GLY A 371 -9.80 -4.59 0.20
CA GLY A 371 -8.73 -4.81 1.18
C GLY A 371 -8.35 -3.56 1.98
N ALA A 372 -7.03 -3.37 2.17
CA ALA A 372 -6.45 -2.23 2.90
C ALA A 372 -6.83 -0.88 2.27
N GLU A 373 -6.93 -0.83 0.94
CA GLU A 373 -7.29 0.37 0.19
C GLU A 373 -8.73 0.84 0.51
N LEU A 374 -9.65 -0.11 0.68
CA LEU A 374 -11.04 0.20 1.09
C LEU A 374 -11.09 0.76 2.51
N VAL A 375 -10.31 0.22 3.43
CA VAL A 375 -10.21 0.76 4.80
C VAL A 375 -9.67 2.17 4.78
N LEU A 376 -8.58 2.42 4.05
CA LEU A 376 -7.99 3.75 3.97
C LEU A 376 -8.95 4.78 3.38
N ARG A 377 -9.78 4.36 2.41
CA ARG A 377 -10.87 5.18 1.89
C ARG A 377 -11.94 5.49 2.93
N ARG A 378 -12.29 4.57 3.82
CA ARG A 378 -13.23 4.81 4.93
C ARG A 378 -12.67 5.87 5.90
N ILE A 379 -11.40 5.75 6.26
CA ILE A 379 -10.68 6.70 7.12
C ILE A 379 -10.70 8.11 6.50
N LEU A 380 -10.34 8.22 5.21
CA LEU A 380 -10.39 9.49 4.47
C LEU A 380 -11.76 10.15 4.53
N ARG A 381 -12.82 9.39 4.23
CA ARG A 381 -14.19 9.92 4.19
C ARG A 381 -14.68 10.32 5.57
N ARG A 382 -14.34 9.56 6.60
CA ARG A 382 -14.68 9.89 7.98
C ARG A 382 -14.02 11.22 8.39
N ALA A 383 -12.72 11.38 8.13
CA ALA A 383 -12.01 12.63 8.41
C ALA A 383 -12.62 13.83 7.68
N LEU A 384 -12.86 13.71 6.37
CA LEU A 384 -13.46 14.76 5.55
C LEU A 384 -14.87 15.15 6.03
N ARG A 385 -15.66 14.18 6.45
CA ARG A 385 -16.99 14.44 7.01
C ARG A 385 -16.90 15.29 8.28
N PHE A 386 -16.02 14.94 9.22
CA PHE A 386 -15.82 15.74 10.43
C PHE A 386 -15.30 17.15 10.13
N CYS A 387 -14.40 17.30 9.14
CA CYS A 387 -14.00 18.61 8.65
C CYS A 387 -15.19 19.45 8.18
N VAL A 388 -16.09 18.88 7.36
CA VAL A 388 -17.17 19.63 6.71
C VAL A 388 -18.37 19.84 7.63
N GLU A 389 -18.88 18.78 8.26
CA GLU A 389 -20.16 18.80 8.98
C GLU A 389 -20.02 19.33 10.41
N VAL A 390 -18.90 19.06 11.09
CA VAL A 390 -18.71 19.40 12.51
C VAL A 390 -17.79 20.61 12.66
N LEU A 391 -16.56 20.53 12.15
CA LEU A 391 -15.57 21.62 12.26
C LEU A 391 -15.88 22.81 11.33
N ARG A 392 -16.77 22.61 10.36
CA ARG A 392 -17.16 23.62 9.34
C ARG A 392 -15.94 24.22 8.64
N ALA A 393 -14.92 23.39 8.45
CA ALA A 393 -13.67 23.77 7.81
C ALA A 393 -13.87 23.89 6.29
N PRO A 394 -13.17 24.82 5.61
CA PRO A 394 -13.23 24.96 4.17
C PRO A 394 -12.63 23.74 3.46
N GLN A 395 -13.05 23.53 2.21
CA GLN A 395 -12.49 22.49 1.34
C GLN A 395 -10.95 22.65 1.25
N GLY A 396 -10.23 21.53 1.26
CA GLY A 396 -8.76 21.47 1.24
C GLY A 396 -8.12 21.50 2.63
N THR A 397 -8.91 21.67 3.71
CA THR A 397 -8.36 21.72 5.08
C THR A 397 -7.61 20.45 5.46
N LEU A 398 -8.15 19.26 5.15
CA LEU A 398 -7.52 18.00 5.53
C LEU A 398 -6.14 17.83 4.88
N ALA A 399 -6.02 18.17 3.59
CA ALA A 399 -4.74 18.13 2.87
C ALA A 399 -3.74 19.16 3.40
N ALA A 400 -4.23 20.32 3.88
CA ALA A 400 -3.40 21.36 4.45
C ALA A 400 -2.78 20.99 5.81
N LEU A 401 -3.23 19.92 6.46
CA LEU A 401 -2.62 19.39 7.69
C LEU A 401 -1.40 18.48 7.43
N VAL A 402 -1.20 18.02 6.18
CA VAL A 402 -0.11 17.10 5.80
C VAL A 402 1.28 17.67 6.13
N PRO A 403 1.59 18.96 5.89
CA PRO A 403 2.88 19.54 6.29
C PRO A 403 3.14 19.44 7.80
N THR A 404 2.12 19.61 8.64
CA THR A 404 2.22 19.46 10.10
C THR A 404 2.50 18.01 10.48
N VAL A 405 1.86 17.04 9.82
CA VAL A 405 2.19 15.61 10.01
C VAL A 405 3.63 15.32 9.64
N ALA A 406 4.09 15.82 8.49
CA ALA A 406 5.47 15.66 8.05
C ALA A 406 6.46 16.31 9.03
N HIS A 407 6.12 17.46 9.62
CA HIS A 407 6.96 18.09 10.65
C HIS A 407 7.06 17.24 11.92
N THR A 408 5.96 16.66 12.40
CA THR A 408 5.95 15.88 13.65
C THR A 408 6.60 14.50 13.51
N LEU A 409 6.44 13.85 12.34
CA LEU A 409 6.84 12.45 12.14
C LEU A 409 7.99 12.25 11.14
N GLY A 410 8.29 13.26 10.31
CA GLY A 410 9.19 13.11 9.14
C GLY A 410 10.65 12.90 9.47
N ASP A 411 11.12 13.32 10.65
CA ASP A 411 12.47 13.01 11.12
C ASP A 411 12.68 11.50 11.36
N VAL A 412 11.63 10.82 11.81
CA VAL A 412 11.62 9.37 12.07
C VAL A 412 11.26 8.59 10.80
N TYR A 413 10.38 9.15 9.98
CA TYR A 413 9.86 8.55 8.75
C TYR A 413 10.07 9.50 7.55
N PRO A 414 11.29 9.57 6.97
CA PRO A 414 11.67 10.56 5.94
C PRO A 414 10.84 10.51 4.67
N GLU A 415 10.20 9.38 4.37
CA GLU A 415 9.20 9.23 3.31
C GLU A 415 8.04 10.23 3.44
N LEU A 416 7.66 10.65 4.64
CA LEU A 416 6.60 11.64 4.84
C LEU A 416 6.99 13.02 4.29
N HIS A 417 8.25 13.43 4.41
CA HIS A 417 8.74 14.65 3.77
C HIS A 417 8.81 14.50 2.25
N ARG A 418 9.30 13.36 1.76
CA ARG A 418 9.46 13.11 0.32
C ARG A 418 8.14 13.05 -0.43
N GLU A 419 7.10 12.51 0.19
CA GLU A 419 5.80 12.26 -0.44
C GLU A 419 4.72 13.28 -0.03
N ALA A 420 5.05 14.33 0.74
CA ALA A 420 4.08 15.29 1.28
C ALA A 420 3.11 15.87 0.24
N ASP A 421 3.64 16.33 -0.91
CA ASP A 421 2.82 16.88 -2.01
C ASP A 421 1.85 15.83 -2.58
N ARG A 422 2.33 14.59 -2.73
CA ARG A 422 1.51 13.49 -3.24
C ARG A 422 0.43 13.08 -2.24
N ILE A 423 0.75 13.04 -0.95
CA ILE A 423 -0.22 12.78 0.11
C ILE A 423 -1.34 13.81 0.05
N ALA A 424 -0.98 15.10 -0.02
CA ALA A 424 -1.94 16.19 -0.13
C ALA A 424 -2.80 16.07 -1.40
N ASP A 425 -2.21 15.73 -2.55
CA ASP A 425 -2.93 15.51 -3.80
C ASP A 425 -3.94 14.35 -3.71
N VAL A 426 -3.55 13.21 -3.12
CA VAL A 426 -4.45 12.06 -2.91
C VAL A 426 -5.62 12.42 -2.01
N ILE A 427 -5.38 13.18 -0.94
CA ILE A 427 -6.43 13.65 -0.02
C ILE A 427 -7.39 14.61 -0.73
N ASN A 428 -6.86 15.61 -1.46
CA ASN A 428 -7.66 16.59 -2.20
C ASN A 428 -8.54 15.94 -3.28
N ASP A 429 -7.99 14.97 -4.01
CA ASP A 429 -8.75 14.19 -4.98
C ASP A 429 -9.86 13.39 -4.31
N GLY A 430 -9.53 12.72 -3.21
CA GLY A 430 -10.49 11.99 -2.40
C GLY A 430 -11.63 12.89 -1.90
N GLU A 431 -11.30 14.11 -1.48
CA GLU A 431 -12.25 15.14 -1.05
C GLU A 431 -13.18 15.58 -2.18
N ALA A 432 -12.63 15.91 -3.35
CA ALA A 432 -13.43 16.32 -4.51
C ALA A 432 -14.45 15.24 -4.91
N HIS A 433 -14.01 13.96 -4.94
CA HIS A 433 -14.89 12.84 -5.20
C HIS A 433 -15.95 12.67 -4.11
N PHE A 434 -15.54 12.73 -2.85
CA PHE A 434 -16.43 12.56 -1.70
C PHE A 434 -17.51 13.64 -1.62
N LEU A 435 -17.16 14.93 -1.72
CA LEU A 435 -18.10 16.04 -1.64
C LEU A 435 -19.18 15.95 -2.73
N SER A 436 -18.80 15.55 -3.94
CA SER A 436 -19.74 15.34 -5.05
C SER A 436 -20.78 14.25 -4.77
N SER A 437 -20.42 13.24 -3.97
CA SER A 437 -21.29 12.12 -3.60
C SER A 437 -22.09 12.42 -2.32
N LEU A 438 -21.46 13.03 -1.32
CA LEU A 438 -22.05 13.38 -0.03
C LEU A 438 -23.30 14.26 -0.20
N GLN A 439 -23.22 15.31 -1.02
CA GLN A 439 -24.36 16.21 -1.25
C GLN A 439 -25.59 15.53 -1.86
N ARG A 440 -25.39 14.46 -2.64
CA ARG A 440 -26.48 13.72 -3.30
C ARG A 440 -27.09 12.68 -2.36
N GLY A 441 -26.27 11.89 -1.65
CA GLY A 441 -26.78 10.85 -0.76
C GLY A 441 -27.35 11.38 0.56
N SER A 442 -26.77 12.41 1.16
CA SER A 442 -27.29 13.00 2.41
C SER A 442 -28.73 13.52 2.26
N ARG A 443 -29.06 14.13 1.11
CA ARG A 443 -30.44 14.55 0.81
C ARG A 443 -31.41 13.37 0.76
N LEU A 444 -31.01 12.24 0.19
CA LEU A 444 -31.85 11.05 0.07
C LEU A 444 -32.02 10.35 1.42
N ILE A 445 -30.93 10.21 2.21
CA ILE A 445 -30.98 9.65 3.57
C ILE A 445 -31.90 10.48 4.47
N LEU A 446 -31.71 11.81 4.51
CA LEU A 446 -32.57 12.71 5.29
C LEU A 446 -34.03 12.65 4.84
N ARG A 447 -34.29 12.57 3.53
CA ARG A 447 -35.66 12.43 3.01
C ARG A 447 -36.30 11.13 3.46
N THR A 448 -35.57 10.01 3.39
CA THR A 448 -36.06 8.69 3.81
C THR A 448 -36.30 8.62 5.31
N LEU A 449 -35.40 9.20 6.12
CA LEU A 449 -35.56 9.32 7.57
C LEU A 449 -36.75 10.21 7.96
N ASN A 450 -37.03 11.27 7.21
CA ASN A 450 -38.18 12.16 7.48
C ASN A 450 -39.54 11.55 7.08
N THR A 451 -39.55 10.51 6.25
CA THR A 451 -40.80 9.85 5.80
C THR A 451 -41.33 8.77 6.74
N LYS A 452 -40.55 8.26 7.69
CA LYS A 452 -40.97 7.25 8.67
C LYS A 452 -40.25 7.43 10.00
N ASN A 453 -40.93 7.17 11.12
CA ASN A 453 -40.31 7.20 12.44
C ASN A 453 -39.61 5.86 12.70
N TYR A 454 -38.28 5.81 12.60
CA TYR A 454 -37.47 4.58 12.73
C TYR A 454 -37.05 4.27 14.17
N LYS A 455 -37.82 4.72 15.18
CA LYS A 455 -37.47 4.48 16.59
C LYS A 455 -37.44 3.00 16.98
N ASP A 456 -38.07 2.12 16.19
CA ASP A 456 -38.15 0.67 16.43
C ASP A 456 -37.91 -0.19 15.15
N GLY A 457 -37.18 0.31 14.13
CA GLY A 457 -37.01 -0.44 12.87
C GLY A 457 -35.73 -0.15 12.08
N PHE A 458 -35.33 -1.10 11.23
CA PHE A 458 -34.13 -1.00 10.38
C PHE A 458 -34.31 -0.03 9.20
N PHE A 459 -33.24 0.65 8.82
CA PHE A 459 -33.17 1.42 7.59
C PHE A 459 -33.23 0.47 6.37
N PRO A 460 -34.06 0.73 5.34
CA PRO A 460 -34.29 -0.25 4.28
C PRO A 460 -33.04 -0.57 3.45
N ALA A 461 -32.65 -1.85 3.42
CA ALA A 461 -31.52 -2.35 2.63
C ALA A 461 -31.61 -1.99 1.14
N SER A 462 -32.81 -1.93 0.57
CA SER A 462 -33.03 -1.54 -0.83
C SER A 462 -32.66 -0.09 -1.12
N VAL A 463 -32.85 0.82 -0.14
CA VAL A 463 -32.45 2.23 -0.26
C VAL A 463 -30.94 2.35 -0.13
N VAL A 464 -30.33 1.63 0.81
CA VAL A 464 -28.86 1.55 0.97
C VAL A 464 -28.20 0.99 -0.29
N TRP A 465 -28.77 -0.08 -0.86
CA TRP A 465 -28.29 -0.69 -2.09
C TRP A 465 -28.47 0.22 -3.31
N SER A 466 -29.58 0.95 -3.41
CA SER A 466 -29.81 1.94 -4.47
C SER A 466 -28.83 3.11 -4.37
N LEU A 467 -28.58 3.60 -3.15
CA LEU A 467 -27.55 4.61 -2.86
C LEU A 467 -26.18 4.13 -3.38
N HIS A 468 -25.80 2.90 -3.06
CA HIS A 468 -24.54 2.31 -3.50
C HIS A 468 -24.45 2.09 -5.01
N ARG A 469 -25.41 1.36 -5.58
CA ARG A 469 -25.38 0.95 -6.99
C ARG A 469 -25.63 2.11 -7.96
N ASN A 470 -26.62 2.95 -7.68
CA ASN A 470 -27.09 3.95 -8.64
C ASN A 470 -26.41 5.31 -8.47
N LEU A 471 -26.04 5.65 -7.23
CA LEU A 471 -25.46 6.95 -6.90
C LEU A 471 -23.97 6.85 -6.53
N GLY A 472 -23.39 5.65 -6.55
CA GLY A 472 -22.00 5.41 -6.13
C GLY A 472 -21.78 5.78 -4.66
N PHE A 473 -22.86 5.84 -3.87
CA PHE A 473 -22.82 6.35 -2.51
C PHE A 473 -22.30 5.25 -1.58
N PRO A 474 -21.23 5.49 -0.82
CA PRO A 474 -20.54 4.39 -0.16
C PRO A 474 -21.35 3.76 0.98
N LEU A 475 -21.42 2.44 1.03
CA LEU A 475 -22.14 1.69 2.08
C LEU A 475 -21.62 2.05 3.48
N ASP A 476 -20.31 2.14 3.62
CA ASP A 476 -19.61 2.56 4.84
C ASP A 476 -20.07 3.92 5.36
N LEU A 477 -20.37 4.85 4.46
CA LEU A 477 -20.85 6.17 4.81
C LEU A 477 -22.32 6.15 5.23
N VAL A 478 -23.13 5.27 4.62
CA VAL A 478 -24.53 5.08 5.02
C VAL A 478 -24.61 4.52 6.43
N ASP A 479 -23.84 3.47 6.72
CA ASP A 479 -23.79 2.84 8.05
C ASP A 479 -23.42 3.87 9.11
N LEU A 480 -22.34 4.63 8.88
CA LEU A 480 -21.84 5.65 9.79
C LEU A 480 -22.85 6.81 10.00
N MET A 481 -23.55 7.26 8.96
CA MET A 481 -24.56 8.32 9.07
C MET A 481 -25.82 7.89 9.83
N LEU A 482 -26.16 6.60 9.78
CA LEU A 482 -27.32 6.03 10.45
C LEU A 482 -27.02 5.68 11.91
N GLU A 483 -25.84 5.10 12.18
CA GLU A 483 -25.39 4.75 13.54
C GLU A 483 -25.44 5.97 14.48
N GLU A 484 -24.99 7.13 14.01
CA GLU A 484 -24.99 8.38 14.79
C GLU A 484 -26.38 8.92 15.15
N ARG A 485 -27.40 8.47 14.43
CA ARG A 485 -28.81 8.79 14.67
C ARG A 485 -29.51 7.68 15.45
N GLY A 486 -28.78 6.66 15.89
CA GLY A 486 -29.31 5.48 16.57
C GLY A 486 -30.11 4.58 15.64
N VAL A 487 -29.87 4.62 14.33
CA VAL A 487 -30.58 3.81 13.32
C VAL A 487 -29.62 2.77 12.76
N GLN A 488 -30.04 1.51 12.69
CA GLN A 488 -29.25 0.42 12.09
C GLN A 488 -29.75 0.09 10.69
N VAL A 489 -28.84 -0.37 9.81
CA VAL A 489 -29.18 -0.93 8.50
C VAL A 489 -29.62 -2.38 8.66
N ASP A 490 -30.60 -2.81 7.84
CA ASP A 490 -30.90 -4.22 7.64
C ASP A 490 -29.73 -4.91 6.91
N GLN A 491 -28.74 -5.39 7.68
CA GLN A 491 -27.52 -6.00 7.17
C GLN A 491 -27.83 -7.27 6.37
N ASP A 492 -28.72 -8.14 6.86
CA ASP A 492 -29.10 -9.38 6.20
C ASP A 492 -29.81 -9.13 4.85
N GLY A 493 -30.66 -8.11 4.79
CA GLY A 493 -31.28 -7.66 3.55
C GLY A 493 -30.29 -7.07 2.56
N LEU A 494 -29.29 -6.33 3.04
CA LEU A 494 -28.24 -5.73 2.21
C LEU A 494 -27.30 -6.80 1.64
N GLN A 495 -26.92 -7.78 2.45
CA GLN A 495 -26.04 -8.88 2.05
C GLN A 495 -26.69 -9.76 0.97
N ARG A 496 -28.01 -10.00 1.07
CA ARG A 496 -28.79 -10.68 0.01
C ARG A 496 -28.72 -9.92 -1.31
N LEU A 497 -28.96 -8.60 -1.29
CA LEU A 497 -28.91 -7.75 -2.50
C LEU A 497 -27.51 -7.68 -3.12
N ILE A 498 -26.45 -7.69 -2.30
CA ILE A 498 -25.06 -7.78 -2.76
C ILE A 498 -24.81 -9.13 -3.44
N SER A 499 -25.19 -10.23 -2.80
CA SER A 499 -24.97 -11.59 -3.27
C SER A 499 -25.69 -11.87 -4.59
N GLU A 500 -26.95 -11.44 -4.71
CA GLU A 500 -27.76 -11.53 -5.94
C GLU A 500 -27.15 -10.75 -7.12
N SER A 501 -26.28 -9.77 -6.85
CA SER A 501 -25.61 -8.97 -7.89
C SER A 501 -24.21 -9.48 -8.27
N GLN A 502 -23.59 -10.32 -7.42
CA GLN A 502 -22.21 -10.80 -7.61
C GLN A 502 -22.12 -12.21 -8.22
N SER A 503 -23.24 -12.91 -8.40
CA SER A 503 -23.34 -14.26 -9.00
C SER A 503 -22.97 -14.36 -10.50
N GLY A 504 -22.20 -13.39 -11.03
CA GLY A 504 -21.60 -13.40 -12.38
C GLY A 504 -20.05 -13.34 -12.41
N GLY A 505 -19.35 -13.45 -11.28
CA GLY A 505 -17.87 -13.36 -11.24
C GLY A 505 -17.24 -14.48 -10.40
N GLN A 506 -16.31 -15.22 -11.00
CA GLN A 506 -15.69 -16.46 -10.49
C GLN A 506 -15.01 -16.33 -9.12
N THR A 507 -15.21 -17.35 -8.28
CA THR A 507 -14.54 -17.60 -7.01
C THR A 507 -13.14 -18.18 -7.23
N GLY A 508 -12.10 -17.43 -6.89
CA GLY A 508 -10.73 -17.94 -6.80
C GLY A 508 -10.53 -18.68 -5.48
N VAL A 509 -10.24 -19.98 -5.53
CA VAL A 509 -9.86 -20.79 -4.37
C VAL A 509 -8.35 -20.64 -4.18
N GLN A 510 -7.92 -20.07 -3.05
CA GLN A 510 -6.51 -20.06 -2.64
C GLN A 510 -6.11 -21.47 -2.18
N SER A 511 -5.12 -22.08 -2.82
CA SER A 511 -4.48 -23.32 -2.35
C SER A 511 -3.19 -22.96 -1.61
N GLN A 512 -2.99 -23.49 -0.40
CA GLN A 512 -1.80 -23.23 0.42
C GLN A 512 -0.66 -24.18 0.02
N VAL A 513 0.53 -23.62 -0.19
CA VAL A 513 1.67 -24.23 -0.90
C VAL A 513 2.62 -25.03 -0.01
N LEU A 514 2.53 -24.88 1.31
CA LEU A 514 3.03 -25.74 2.38
C LEU A 514 2.63 -25.01 3.67
N ASP A 515 2.00 -25.69 4.62
CA ASP A 515 1.68 -25.06 5.90
C ASP A 515 2.91 -24.93 6.81
N VAL A 516 2.76 -24.14 7.89
CA VAL A 516 3.85 -23.86 8.83
C VAL A 516 4.36 -25.16 9.49
N LEU A 517 3.47 -26.12 9.76
CA LEU A 517 3.83 -27.38 10.40
C LEU A 517 4.67 -28.26 9.50
N SER A 518 4.32 -28.34 8.23
CA SER A 518 5.07 -29.07 7.23
C SER A 518 6.46 -28.45 7.04
N LEU A 519 6.57 -27.12 7.05
CA LEU A 519 7.87 -26.43 7.02
C LEU A 519 8.73 -26.74 8.26
N ALA A 520 8.14 -26.68 9.46
CA ALA A 520 8.82 -27.03 10.70
C ALA A 520 9.22 -28.51 10.73
N GLU A 521 8.39 -29.40 10.19
CA GLU A 521 8.69 -30.82 10.08
C GLU A 521 9.83 -31.10 9.09
N LEU A 522 9.87 -30.45 7.92
CA LEU A 522 11.00 -30.54 6.99
C LEU A 522 12.32 -30.16 7.69
N GLN A 523 12.31 -29.09 8.49
CA GLN A 523 13.47 -28.67 9.28
C GLN A 523 13.84 -29.69 10.36
N ARG A 524 12.86 -30.24 11.08
CA ARG A 524 13.06 -31.29 12.10
C ARG A 524 13.68 -32.55 11.49
N LEU A 525 13.22 -32.94 10.30
CA LEU A 525 13.74 -34.05 9.51
C LEU A 525 15.08 -33.73 8.84
N ARG A 526 15.57 -32.49 8.96
CA ARG A 526 16.81 -31.99 8.36
C ARG A 526 16.84 -32.17 6.84
N VAL A 527 15.69 -31.99 6.20
CA VAL A 527 15.61 -31.93 4.74
C VAL A 527 16.41 -30.70 4.28
N PRO A 528 17.40 -30.83 3.38
CA PRO A 528 18.14 -29.67 2.89
C PRO A 528 17.24 -28.78 2.04
N HIS A 529 17.46 -27.47 2.09
CA HIS A 529 16.81 -26.53 1.19
C HIS A 529 17.18 -26.81 -0.27
N THR A 530 16.23 -26.61 -1.17
CA THR A 530 16.43 -26.82 -2.62
C THR A 530 17.49 -25.87 -3.17
N ASP A 531 18.47 -26.41 -3.91
CA ASP A 531 19.40 -25.62 -4.72
C ASP A 531 18.74 -25.23 -6.05
N ASP A 532 18.33 -23.97 -6.17
CA ASP A 532 17.68 -23.44 -7.36
C ASP A 532 18.65 -22.64 -8.28
N SER A 533 19.96 -22.72 -8.03
CA SER A 533 20.96 -21.94 -8.79
C SER A 533 20.99 -22.28 -10.29
N LEU A 534 20.58 -23.51 -10.67
CA LEU A 534 20.48 -23.98 -12.05
C LEU A 534 19.53 -23.13 -12.90
N LYS A 535 18.55 -22.44 -12.30
CA LYS A 535 17.62 -21.57 -13.05
C LYS A 535 18.31 -20.41 -13.76
N TYR A 536 19.52 -20.02 -13.32
CA TYR A 536 20.34 -18.99 -13.96
C TYR A 536 21.43 -19.53 -14.90
N GLN A 537 21.60 -20.85 -14.94
CA GLN A 537 22.63 -21.49 -15.75
C GLN A 537 22.08 -21.73 -17.16
N TYR A 538 22.09 -20.71 -18.00
CA TYR A 538 21.78 -20.83 -19.42
C TYR A 538 22.70 -19.96 -20.26
N SER A 539 22.93 -20.38 -21.50
CA SER A 539 23.84 -19.72 -22.43
C SER A 539 23.18 -19.47 -23.78
N LEU A 540 23.61 -18.40 -24.45
CA LEU A 540 23.22 -18.13 -25.83
C LEU A 540 24.26 -18.79 -26.75
N GLN A 541 23.86 -19.80 -27.53
CA GLN A 541 24.73 -20.52 -28.46
C GLN A 541 24.07 -20.55 -29.85
N ARG A 542 24.78 -20.06 -30.88
CA ARG A 542 24.27 -20.02 -32.26
C ARG A 542 22.85 -19.45 -32.34
N ASP A 543 22.64 -18.29 -31.69
CA ASP A 543 21.36 -17.57 -31.60
C ASP A 543 20.20 -18.34 -30.94
N ARG A 544 20.49 -19.39 -30.16
CA ARG A 544 19.50 -20.11 -29.36
C ARG A 544 19.92 -20.20 -27.92
N TYR A 545 18.96 -20.02 -27.01
CA TYR A 545 19.19 -20.28 -25.59
C TYR A 545 19.27 -21.78 -25.35
N VAL A 546 20.33 -22.20 -24.67
CA VAL A 546 20.55 -23.58 -24.26
C VAL A 546 20.42 -23.62 -22.75
N PHE A 547 19.43 -24.39 -22.30
CA PHE A 547 19.19 -24.73 -20.90
C PHE A 547 19.78 -26.11 -20.61
N PRO A 548 20.62 -26.26 -19.57
CA PRO A 548 21.22 -27.54 -19.22
C PRO A 548 20.15 -28.52 -18.72
N ALA A 549 20.40 -29.81 -18.93
CA ALA A 549 19.60 -30.86 -18.32
C ALA A 549 19.73 -30.79 -16.79
N CYS A 550 18.63 -31.09 -16.09
CA CYS A 550 18.56 -31.07 -14.64
C CYS A 550 18.02 -32.40 -14.14
N SER A 551 18.79 -33.08 -13.30
CA SER A 551 18.38 -34.28 -12.57
C SER A 551 18.31 -33.95 -11.09
N ALA A 552 17.31 -34.45 -10.39
CA ALA A 552 17.07 -34.15 -8.99
C ALA A 552 16.49 -35.37 -8.26
N VAL A 553 16.55 -35.32 -6.93
CA VAL A 553 15.99 -36.32 -6.01
C VAL A 553 14.76 -35.73 -5.33
N VAL A 554 13.67 -36.49 -5.27
CA VAL A 554 12.52 -36.15 -4.45
C VAL A 554 12.89 -36.23 -2.97
N LEU A 555 12.96 -35.09 -2.29
CA LEU A 555 13.30 -35.03 -0.87
C LEU A 555 12.09 -35.14 0.04
N ALA A 556 10.95 -34.61 -0.39
CA ALA A 556 9.70 -34.71 0.34
C ALA A 556 8.50 -34.54 -0.60
N LEU A 557 7.38 -35.14 -0.18
CA LEU A 557 6.07 -35.00 -0.83
C LEU A 557 5.07 -34.47 0.19
N TYR A 558 4.23 -33.53 -0.23
CA TYR A 558 3.15 -32.98 0.57
C TYR A 558 1.83 -33.12 -0.20
N ASP A 559 0.82 -33.73 0.42
CA ASP A 559 -0.46 -34.05 -0.24
C ASP A 559 -1.51 -32.93 -0.17
N GLY A 560 -1.14 -31.77 0.39
CA GLY A 560 -2.05 -30.67 0.69
C GLY A 560 -2.50 -30.61 2.14
N SER A 561 -2.17 -31.63 2.94
CA SER A 561 -2.49 -31.71 4.37
C SER A 561 -1.31 -32.14 5.25
N SER A 562 -0.44 -33.03 4.77
CA SER A 562 0.71 -33.51 5.54
C SER A 562 1.85 -34.01 4.65
N LEU A 563 3.03 -34.16 5.23
CA LEU A 563 4.16 -34.79 4.56
C LEU A 563 3.94 -36.31 4.47
N VAL A 564 4.09 -36.85 3.27
CA VAL A 564 3.84 -38.26 2.95
C VAL A 564 5.05 -38.90 2.29
N SER A 565 5.22 -40.22 2.47
CA SER A 565 6.32 -40.95 1.83
C SER A 565 6.06 -41.28 0.36
N GLU A 566 4.78 -41.37 -0.03
CA GLU A 566 4.34 -41.68 -1.39
C GLU A 566 3.00 -41.01 -1.72
N VAL A 567 2.79 -40.72 -3.00
CA VAL A 567 1.53 -40.19 -3.56
C VAL A 567 1.10 -41.11 -4.70
N GLY A 568 -0.19 -41.48 -4.73
CA GLY A 568 -0.76 -42.36 -5.74
C GLY A 568 -1.13 -41.64 -7.03
N GLU A 569 -1.32 -42.40 -8.11
CA GLU A 569 -1.68 -41.89 -9.43
C GLU A 569 -2.94 -41.01 -9.41
N GLY A 570 -2.92 -39.92 -10.18
CA GLY A 570 -4.04 -38.98 -10.35
C GLY A 570 -4.18 -37.97 -9.20
N GLN A 571 -3.34 -38.06 -8.16
CA GLN A 571 -3.37 -37.12 -7.05
C GLN A 571 -2.50 -35.89 -7.34
N ARG A 572 -2.98 -34.74 -6.88
CA ARG A 572 -2.17 -33.52 -6.79
C ARG A 572 -1.32 -33.56 -5.54
N CYS A 573 -0.06 -33.20 -5.68
CA CYS A 573 0.86 -33.07 -4.57
C CYS A 573 1.86 -31.95 -4.82
N PHE A 574 2.57 -31.61 -3.77
CA PHE A 574 3.66 -30.66 -3.78
C PHE A 574 4.97 -31.43 -3.57
N VAL A 575 5.95 -31.17 -4.44
CA VAL A 575 7.21 -31.90 -4.50
C VAL A 575 8.36 -30.98 -4.14
N VAL A 576 9.13 -31.34 -3.13
CA VAL A 576 10.39 -30.69 -2.76
C VAL A 576 11.55 -31.52 -3.31
N LEU A 577 12.47 -30.85 -4.00
CA LEU A 577 13.64 -31.47 -4.64
C LEU A 577 14.94 -30.98 -3.99
N ASP A 578 16.02 -31.74 -4.17
CA ASP A 578 17.37 -31.33 -3.74
C ASP A 578 17.91 -30.17 -4.58
N GLN A 579 17.60 -30.16 -5.88
CA GLN A 579 17.93 -29.08 -6.81
C GLN A 579 16.84 -28.91 -7.88
N THR A 580 16.75 -27.73 -8.48
CA THR A 580 15.80 -27.47 -9.57
C THR A 580 16.29 -26.41 -10.55
N CYS A 581 15.94 -26.58 -11.82
CA CYS A 581 16.13 -25.57 -12.85
C CYS A 581 14.89 -24.68 -13.06
N PHE A 582 13.77 -24.96 -12.37
CA PHE A 582 12.55 -24.17 -12.44
C PHE A 582 12.67 -22.89 -11.60
N TYR A 583 12.11 -21.80 -12.12
CA TYR A 583 11.93 -20.54 -11.43
C TYR A 583 10.58 -20.54 -10.71
N SER A 584 10.60 -20.31 -9.41
CA SER A 584 9.41 -20.05 -8.59
C SER A 584 8.87 -18.64 -8.82
N GLU A 585 7.56 -18.44 -8.70
CA GLU A 585 6.97 -17.10 -8.83
C GLU A 585 7.54 -16.14 -7.76
N GLN A 586 8.28 -15.14 -8.21
CA GLN A 586 8.92 -14.12 -7.36
C GLN A 586 9.37 -12.91 -8.18
N GLY A 587 9.58 -11.76 -7.53
CA GLY A 587 10.10 -10.54 -8.17
C GLY A 587 9.22 -9.99 -9.30
N GLY A 588 7.92 -10.32 -9.29
CA GLY A 588 6.96 -9.95 -10.33
C GLY A 588 6.95 -10.86 -11.57
N GLN A 589 7.87 -11.84 -11.68
CA GLN A 589 7.86 -12.84 -12.74
C GLN A 589 7.08 -14.08 -12.31
N SER A 590 6.15 -14.53 -13.16
CA SER A 590 5.43 -15.79 -12.98
C SER A 590 6.36 -17.01 -13.02
N HIS A 591 5.93 -18.08 -12.36
CA HIS A 591 6.67 -19.34 -12.31
C HIS A 591 6.86 -19.98 -13.69
N ASP A 592 7.82 -20.91 -13.76
CA ASP A 592 7.98 -21.77 -14.91
C ASP A 592 6.93 -22.87 -15.00
N GLN A 593 6.82 -23.42 -16.20
CA GLN A 593 6.02 -24.60 -16.53
C GLN A 593 6.90 -25.68 -17.13
N GLY A 594 6.42 -26.91 -17.11
CA GLY A 594 7.17 -28.05 -17.61
C GLY A 594 6.65 -29.35 -17.00
N TYR A 595 7.51 -30.34 -16.94
CA TYR A 595 7.18 -31.64 -16.36
C TYR A 595 8.41 -32.35 -15.83
N PHE A 596 8.19 -33.33 -14.96
CA PHE A 596 9.22 -34.28 -14.55
C PHE A 596 9.05 -35.59 -15.31
N THR A 597 10.15 -36.34 -15.46
CA THR A 597 10.12 -37.75 -15.83
C THR A 597 10.94 -38.53 -14.83
N ARG A 598 10.44 -39.66 -14.33
CA ARG A 598 11.19 -40.50 -13.39
C ARG A 598 12.20 -41.37 -14.14
N ASP A 599 13.39 -41.55 -13.57
CA ASP A 599 14.39 -42.48 -14.12
C ASP A 599 13.79 -43.90 -14.25
N GLY A 600 13.99 -44.51 -15.42
CA GLY A 600 13.40 -45.81 -15.76
C GLY A 600 11.94 -45.78 -16.26
N LEU A 601 11.26 -44.63 -16.21
CA LEU A 601 9.91 -44.41 -16.77
C LEU A 601 9.85 -43.09 -17.55
N GLN A 602 10.67 -42.98 -18.59
CA GLN A 602 10.81 -41.74 -19.37
C GLN A 602 9.55 -41.35 -20.17
N ASP A 603 8.64 -42.31 -20.42
CA ASP A 603 7.42 -42.09 -21.21
C ASP A 603 6.24 -41.53 -20.38
N VAL A 604 6.40 -41.36 -19.06
CA VAL A 604 5.34 -40.88 -18.16
C VAL A 604 5.69 -39.49 -17.62
N PRO A 605 5.16 -38.41 -18.21
CA PRO A 605 5.40 -37.05 -17.73
C PRO A 605 4.56 -36.76 -16.48
N PHE A 606 5.16 -36.07 -15.53
CA PHE A 606 4.52 -35.52 -14.33
C PHE A 606 4.41 -34.00 -14.50
N PRO A 607 3.27 -33.46 -14.96
CA PRO A 607 3.15 -32.03 -15.26
C PRO A 607 3.32 -31.17 -14.01
N VAL A 608 4.11 -30.10 -14.15
CA VAL A 608 4.29 -29.08 -13.11
C VAL A 608 3.31 -27.95 -13.38
N GLU A 609 2.31 -27.81 -12.52
CA GLU A 609 1.23 -26.82 -12.66
C GLU A 609 1.64 -25.45 -12.10
N ALA A 610 2.41 -25.43 -11.01
CA ALA A 610 2.90 -24.23 -10.36
C ALA A 610 4.24 -24.49 -9.65
N VAL A 611 5.05 -23.44 -9.51
CA VAL A 611 6.29 -23.48 -8.74
C VAL A 611 6.36 -22.27 -7.83
N GLU A 612 6.53 -22.51 -6.54
CA GLU A 612 6.48 -21.48 -5.51
C GLU A 612 7.61 -21.66 -4.50
N GLN A 613 7.87 -20.62 -3.71
CA GLN A 613 8.91 -20.63 -2.68
C GLN A 613 8.26 -20.57 -1.30
N ALA A 614 8.58 -21.54 -0.44
CA ALA A 614 8.06 -21.61 0.93
C ALA A 614 9.17 -21.98 1.91
N GLY A 615 9.45 -21.11 2.89
CA GLY A 615 10.44 -21.37 3.95
C GLY A 615 11.85 -21.73 3.44
N GLY A 616 12.27 -21.18 2.30
CA GLY A 616 13.55 -21.48 1.65
C GLY A 616 13.56 -22.72 0.76
N TYR A 617 12.47 -23.49 0.67
CA TYR A 617 12.30 -24.59 -0.28
C TYR A 617 11.63 -24.10 -1.56
N VAL A 618 11.95 -24.75 -2.69
CA VAL A 618 11.21 -24.59 -3.95
C VAL A 618 10.23 -25.76 -4.06
N VAL A 619 8.95 -25.42 -4.14
CA VAL A 619 7.84 -26.35 -4.10
C VAL A 619 7.21 -26.44 -5.47
N HIS A 620 7.12 -27.64 -6.01
CA HIS A 620 6.54 -27.89 -7.33
C HIS A 620 5.18 -28.55 -7.17
N GLN A 621 4.12 -27.86 -7.58
CA GLN A 621 2.79 -28.45 -7.63
C GLN A 621 2.72 -29.38 -8.85
N VAL A 622 2.51 -30.67 -8.59
CA VAL A 622 2.55 -31.73 -9.59
C VAL A 622 1.26 -32.54 -9.52
N THR A 623 0.69 -32.80 -10.69
CA THR A 623 -0.34 -33.84 -10.83
C THR A 623 0.35 -35.14 -11.22
N THR A 624 0.27 -36.14 -10.35
CA THR A 624 0.99 -37.40 -10.51
C THR A 624 0.36 -38.27 -11.61
N ALA A 625 1.13 -38.63 -12.63
CA ALA A 625 0.69 -39.54 -13.70
C ALA A 625 1.00 -41.02 -13.37
N GLY A 626 1.54 -41.28 -12.18
CA GLY A 626 1.89 -42.58 -11.62
C GLY A 626 2.38 -42.39 -10.18
N PRO A 627 2.65 -43.46 -9.42
CA PRO A 627 3.07 -43.32 -8.03
C PRO A 627 4.44 -42.64 -7.94
N LEU A 628 4.53 -41.59 -7.13
CA LEU A 628 5.76 -40.84 -6.84
C LEU A 628 6.16 -41.04 -5.38
N LYS A 629 7.44 -41.30 -5.12
CA LYS A 629 7.93 -41.57 -3.75
C LYS A 629 9.10 -40.66 -3.38
N THR A 630 9.25 -40.42 -2.09
CA THR A 630 10.47 -39.80 -1.55
C THR A 630 11.68 -40.69 -1.87
N GLY A 631 12.75 -40.09 -2.39
CA GLY A 631 13.94 -40.77 -2.88
C GLY A 631 13.95 -41.08 -4.37
N ASP A 632 12.84 -40.89 -5.09
CA ASP A 632 12.79 -41.08 -6.55
C ASP A 632 13.73 -40.09 -7.25
N GLN A 633 14.43 -40.59 -8.28
CA GLN A 633 15.26 -39.78 -9.19
C GLN A 633 14.40 -39.27 -10.34
N VAL A 634 14.42 -37.96 -10.56
CA VAL A 634 13.62 -37.29 -11.59
C VAL A 634 14.48 -36.43 -12.50
N GLN A 635 14.17 -36.44 -13.78
CA GLN A 635 14.66 -35.49 -14.77
C GLN A 635 13.64 -34.38 -14.96
N LEU A 636 14.11 -33.14 -14.96
CA LEU A 636 13.30 -31.93 -15.00
C LEU A 636 13.34 -31.34 -16.42
N HIS A 637 12.17 -31.18 -17.04
CA HIS A 637 12.02 -30.66 -18.40
C HIS A 637 11.24 -29.35 -18.37
N LEU A 638 11.94 -28.25 -18.64
CA LEU A 638 11.32 -26.93 -18.75
C LEU A 638 10.55 -26.79 -20.06
N ASP A 639 9.40 -26.13 -20.01
CA ASP A 639 8.84 -25.49 -21.20
C ASP A 639 9.74 -24.29 -21.57
N GLN A 640 10.65 -24.55 -22.51
CA GLN A 640 11.62 -23.55 -22.96
C GLN A 640 10.97 -22.37 -23.67
N VAL A 641 9.81 -22.56 -24.32
CA VAL A 641 9.08 -21.49 -25.01
C VAL A 641 8.46 -20.55 -23.98
N HIS A 642 7.84 -21.11 -22.95
CA HIS A 642 7.31 -20.35 -21.80
C HIS A 642 8.42 -19.59 -21.08
N ARG A 643 9.51 -20.28 -20.72
CA ARG A 643 10.70 -19.67 -20.07
C ARG A 643 11.26 -18.52 -20.90
N MET A 644 11.42 -18.69 -22.21
CA MET A 644 11.93 -17.65 -23.08
C MET A 644 10.99 -16.44 -23.11
N SER A 645 9.69 -16.65 -23.18
CA SER A 645 8.69 -15.57 -23.15
C SER A 645 8.74 -14.77 -21.84
N LEU A 646 8.92 -15.46 -20.70
CA LEU A 646 9.15 -14.81 -19.41
C LEU A 646 10.44 -13.99 -19.40
N MET A 647 11.56 -14.55 -19.88
CA MET A 647 12.86 -13.86 -19.93
C MET A 647 12.81 -12.61 -20.83
N VAL A 648 12.14 -12.70 -21.97
CA VAL A 648 11.90 -11.56 -22.89
C VAL A 648 11.14 -10.46 -22.16
N ASN A 649 9.97 -10.78 -21.60
CA ASN A 649 9.12 -9.80 -20.94
C ASN A 649 9.76 -9.22 -19.66
N HIS A 650 10.53 -10.00 -18.92
CA HIS A 650 11.22 -9.51 -17.74
C HIS A 650 12.36 -8.55 -18.12
N THR A 651 13.18 -8.92 -19.10
CA THR A 651 14.24 -8.02 -19.60
C THR A 651 13.65 -6.72 -20.16
N ALA A 652 12.58 -6.83 -20.93
CA ALA A 652 11.79 -5.70 -21.42
C ALA A 652 11.27 -4.79 -20.30
N THR A 653 10.89 -5.36 -19.15
CA THR A 653 10.42 -4.59 -17.98
C THR A 653 11.51 -3.68 -17.44
N HIS A 654 12.74 -4.17 -17.33
CA HIS A 654 13.88 -3.34 -16.89
C HIS A 654 14.20 -2.22 -17.88
N LEU A 655 14.12 -2.50 -19.18
CA LEU A 655 14.31 -1.46 -20.21
C LEU A 655 13.19 -0.42 -20.14
N LEU A 656 11.94 -0.85 -19.99
CA LEU A 656 10.79 0.06 -19.84
C LEU A 656 10.92 0.94 -18.60
N ASN A 657 11.28 0.37 -17.45
CA ASN A 657 11.51 1.11 -16.21
C ASN A 657 12.61 2.19 -16.41
N PHE A 658 13.74 1.79 -17.00
CA PHE A 658 14.83 2.71 -17.32
C PHE A 658 14.40 3.83 -18.29
N SER A 659 13.68 3.50 -19.37
CA SER A 659 13.23 4.46 -20.38
C SER A 659 12.17 5.43 -19.83
N LEU A 660 11.24 4.95 -18.99
CA LEU A 660 10.27 5.81 -18.30
C LEU A 660 10.99 6.83 -17.42
N LYS A 661 11.96 6.39 -16.61
CA LYS A 661 12.76 7.28 -15.76
C LYS A 661 13.62 8.26 -16.57
N THR A 662 14.16 7.81 -17.70
CA THR A 662 14.98 8.65 -18.60
C THR A 662 14.15 9.76 -19.24
N VAL A 663 12.92 9.46 -19.68
CA VAL A 663 12.05 10.42 -20.36
C VAL A 663 11.33 11.35 -19.37
N LEU A 664 10.86 10.81 -18.25
CA LEU A 664 10.00 11.53 -17.30
C LEU A 664 10.76 12.11 -16.09
N GLY A 665 12.00 11.68 -15.86
CA GLY A 665 12.86 12.12 -14.76
C GLY A 665 12.86 11.19 -13.54
N ASP A 666 13.71 11.51 -12.56
CA ASP A 666 14.01 10.64 -11.41
C ASP A 666 12.87 10.47 -10.41
N SER A 667 11.81 11.27 -10.50
CA SER A 667 10.59 11.12 -9.68
C SER A 667 9.76 9.89 -10.03
N VAL A 668 10.05 9.24 -11.16
CA VAL A 668 9.39 7.99 -11.54
C VAL A 668 9.97 6.82 -10.77
N GLN A 669 9.11 6.12 -10.04
CA GLN A 669 9.44 4.92 -9.29
C GLN A 669 8.48 3.80 -9.66
N GLN A 670 9.00 2.58 -9.73
CA GLN A 670 8.19 1.37 -9.85
C GLN A 670 7.31 1.21 -8.61
N ARG A 671 6.01 0.96 -8.83
CA ARG A 671 5.02 0.68 -7.80
C ARG A 671 4.45 -0.74 -7.88
N GLY A 672 4.67 -1.41 -9.01
CA GLY A 672 4.29 -2.80 -9.20
C GLY A 672 4.71 -3.31 -10.57
N SER A 673 4.95 -4.61 -10.67
CA SER A 673 5.23 -5.30 -11.93
C SER A 673 4.51 -6.64 -11.92
N HIS A 674 4.11 -7.12 -13.10
CA HIS A 674 3.69 -8.50 -13.31
C HIS A 674 4.05 -8.92 -14.73
N VAL A 675 4.84 -9.98 -14.81
CA VAL A 675 5.41 -10.54 -16.03
C VAL A 675 4.93 -11.97 -16.17
N SER A 676 4.10 -12.22 -17.18
CA SER A 676 3.75 -13.57 -17.65
C SER A 676 4.28 -13.79 -19.07
N ALA A 677 4.13 -14.99 -19.63
CA ALA A 677 4.53 -15.28 -21.00
C ALA A 677 3.75 -14.42 -22.02
N GLU A 678 2.50 -14.06 -21.72
CA GLU A 678 1.61 -13.37 -22.64
C GLU A 678 1.64 -11.85 -22.52
N ARG A 679 1.97 -11.32 -21.34
CA ARG A 679 1.81 -9.89 -21.02
C ARG A 679 2.85 -9.37 -20.04
N LEU A 680 3.21 -8.11 -20.26
CA LEU A 680 3.99 -7.28 -19.36
C LEU A 680 3.10 -6.17 -18.81
N ARG A 681 2.90 -6.14 -17.49
CA ARG A 681 2.20 -5.08 -16.77
C ARG A 681 3.18 -4.32 -15.89
N PHE A 682 3.23 -3.00 -16.03
CA PHE A 682 4.11 -2.16 -15.24
C PHE A 682 3.36 -0.98 -14.63
N ASP A 683 3.51 -0.80 -13.32
CA ASP A 683 2.88 0.28 -12.55
C ASP A 683 3.97 1.21 -12.03
N PHE A 684 3.82 2.52 -12.26
CA PHE A 684 4.84 3.51 -11.91
C PHE A 684 4.23 4.83 -11.44
N SER A 685 5.00 5.58 -10.65
CA SER A 685 4.60 6.92 -10.22
C SER A 685 4.83 7.96 -11.31
N CYS A 686 3.81 8.76 -11.62
CA CYS A 686 3.90 9.87 -12.56
C CYS A 686 2.89 10.98 -12.22
N LYS A 687 3.22 12.24 -12.51
CA LYS A 687 2.39 13.40 -12.17
C LYS A 687 1.01 13.41 -12.86
N GLY A 688 0.88 12.69 -13.97
CA GLY A 688 -0.36 12.57 -14.74
C GLY A 688 -0.21 11.56 -15.87
N LEU A 689 -1.26 11.43 -16.69
CA LEU A 689 -1.22 10.63 -17.91
C LEU A 689 -0.15 11.17 -18.86
N LEU A 690 0.64 10.28 -19.46
CA LEU A 690 1.68 10.66 -20.41
C LEU A 690 1.05 11.22 -21.68
N ASP A 691 1.55 12.30 -22.26
CA ASP A 691 1.06 12.75 -23.56
C ASP A 691 1.56 11.84 -24.71
N ALA A 692 1.03 12.04 -25.93
CA ALA A 692 1.41 11.22 -27.08
C ALA A 692 2.90 11.34 -27.43
N SER A 693 3.51 12.51 -27.23
CA SER A 693 4.94 12.74 -27.48
C SER A 693 5.80 11.98 -26.46
N GLN A 694 5.45 12.04 -25.18
CA GLN A 694 6.12 11.31 -24.10
C GLN A 694 6.02 9.80 -24.31
N LEU A 695 4.83 9.27 -24.62
CA LEU A 695 4.65 7.85 -24.94
C LEU A 695 5.52 7.42 -26.13
N GLN A 696 5.60 8.24 -27.17
CA GLN A 696 6.45 7.98 -28.33
C GLN A 696 7.95 8.10 -28.01
N GLN A 697 8.34 8.99 -27.10
CA GLN A 697 9.73 9.09 -26.63
C GLN A 697 10.14 7.86 -25.81
N VAL A 698 9.25 7.36 -24.94
CA VAL A 698 9.48 6.11 -24.18
C VAL A 698 9.60 4.93 -25.15
N ASP A 699 8.66 4.79 -26.08
CA ASP A 699 8.66 3.75 -27.12
C ASP A 699 9.97 3.77 -27.93
N ARG A 700 10.41 4.94 -28.40
CA ARG A 700 11.71 5.09 -29.09
C ARG A 700 12.89 4.75 -28.20
N CYS A 701 12.95 5.28 -26.98
CA CYS A 701 14.05 5.05 -26.07
C CYS A 701 14.26 3.55 -25.77
N VAL A 702 13.18 2.80 -25.54
CA VAL A 702 13.30 1.34 -25.34
C VAL A 702 13.81 0.65 -26.60
N ASN A 703 13.25 0.97 -27.76
CA ASN A 703 13.61 0.31 -29.02
C ASN A 703 15.01 0.69 -29.53
N ASP A 704 15.52 1.87 -29.19
CA ASP A 704 16.91 2.27 -29.44
C ASP A 704 17.87 1.36 -28.65
N ILE A 705 17.53 1.02 -27.40
CA ILE A 705 18.33 0.10 -26.57
C ILE A 705 18.23 -1.34 -27.09
N ILE A 706 17.05 -1.78 -27.53
CA ILE A 706 16.85 -3.09 -28.16
C ILE A 706 17.69 -3.19 -29.44
N SER A 707 17.60 -2.19 -30.31
CA SER A 707 18.33 -2.13 -31.60
C SER A 707 19.84 -2.06 -31.42
N ALA A 708 20.32 -1.44 -30.34
CA ALA A 708 21.74 -1.42 -30.01
C ALA A 708 22.30 -2.80 -29.59
N ASN A 709 21.44 -3.80 -29.35
CA ASN A 709 21.76 -5.18 -29.01
C ASN A 709 22.88 -5.30 -27.96
N GLN A 710 22.72 -4.58 -26.86
CA GLN A 710 23.70 -4.50 -25.78
C GLN A 710 23.72 -5.78 -24.96
N ILE A 711 24.89 -6.13 -24.43
CA ILE A 711 25.08 -7.29 -23.54
C ILE A 711 24.40 -7.03 -22.19
N ILE A 712 23.80 -8.07 -21.63
CA ILE A 712 23.19 -8.04 -20.30
C ILE A 712 24.07 -8.85 -19.34
N HIS A 713 24.53 -8.19 -18.29
CA HIS A 713 25.33 -8.75 -17.21
C HIS A 713 24.43 -9.09 -16.02
N SER A 714 24.75 -10.18 -15.33
CA SER A 714 24.07 -10.57 -14.09
C SER A 714 25.11 -11.15 -13.15
N GLU A 715 25.33 -10.49 -12.02
CA GLU A 715 26.42 -10.80 -11.08
C GLU A 715 25.90 -10.73 -9.64
N GLU A 716 26.44 -11.57 -8.76
CA GLU A 716 26.15 -11.50 -7.32
C GLU A 716 27.17 -10.60 -6.62
N LEU A 717 26.68 -9.70 -5.76
CA LEU A 717 27.49 -8.77 -4.98
C LEU A 717 27.02 -8.74 -3.53
N PRO A 718 27.90 -8.43 -2.57
CA PRO A 718 27.47 -8.07 -1.22
C PRO A 718 26.46 -6.91 -1.28
N LEU A 719 25.37 -6.99 -0.51
CA LEU A 719 24.27 -6.03 -0.56
C LEU A 719 24.73 -4.59 -0.31
N GLU A 720 25.66 -4.38 0.62
CA GLU A 720 26.24 -3.06 0.88
C GLU A 720 26.98 -2.49 -0.33
N ARG A 721 27.76 -3.33 -1.05
CA ARG A 721 28.45 -2.90 -2.27
C ARG A 721 27.46 -2.60 -3.38
N ALA A 722 26.45 -3.44 -3.57
CA ALA A 722 25.44 -3.22 -4.59
C ALA A 722 24.68 -1.88 -4.39
N ARG A 723 24.39 -1.50 -3.13
CA ARG A 723 23.77 -0.22 -2.77
C ARG A 723 24.62 1.01 -3.14
N SER A 724 25.93 0.85 -3.29
CA SER A 724 26.82 1.95 -3.70
C SER A 724 26.82 2.22 -5.22
N ILE A 725 26.19 1.36 -6.03
CA ILE A 725 26.12 1.53 -7.48
C ILE A 725 25.23 2.73 -7.83
N GLY A 726 25.81 3.71 -8.52
CA GLY A 726 25.08 4.89 -8.98
C GLY A 726 23.94 4.54 -9.95
N GLY A 727 22.74 5.06 -9.69
CA GLY A 727 21.56 4.85 -10.54
C GLY A 727 20.92 3.47 -10.43
N ILE A 728 21.37 2.62 -9.49
CA ILE A 728 20.72 1.34 -9.20
C ILE A 728 19.26 1.55 -8.84
N ARG A 729 18.38 0.83 -9.52
CA ARG A 729 16.95 0.84 -9.20
C ARG A 729 16.64 -0.36 -8.31
N THR A 730 15.90 -0.07 -7.25
CA THR A 730 15.43 -1.05 -6.29
C THR A 730 13.94 -0.88 -6.13
N VAL A 731 13.26 -1.99 -5.83
CA VAL A 731 11.87 -1.99 -5.36
C VAL A 731 11.91 -1.96 -3.84
N ASP A 732 10.81 -1.57 -3.19
CA ASP A 732 10.69 -1.58 -1.74
C ASP A 732 10.51 -3.02 -1.18
N GLU A 733 11.55 -3.84 -1.34
CA GLU A 733 11.59 -5.26 -0.96
C GLU A 733 12.84 -5.55 -0.11
N VAL A 734 12.81 -6.67 0.63
CA VAL A 734 13.99 -7.16 1.37
C VAL A 734 14.85 -7.98 0.42
N TYR A 735 16.06 -7.51 0.17
CA TYR A 735 17.02 -8.21 -0.66
C TYR A 735 17.91 -9.13 0.18
N PRO A 736 18.23 -10.36 -0.30
CA PRO A 736 19.20 -11.24 0.35
C PRO A 736 20.62 -10.68 0.24
N ASP A 737 21.54 -11.23 1.02
CA ASP A 737 22.99 -10.95 0.91
C ASP A 737 23.74 -12.28 0.73
N PRO A 738 24.47 -12.51 -0.39
CA PRO A 738 24.66 -11.60 -1.52
C PRO A 738 23.39 -11.36 -2.34
N VAL A 739 23.36 -10.23 -3.04
CA VAL A 739 22.26 -9.82 -3.93
C VAL A 739 22.67 -9.90 -5.39
N ARG A 740 21.73 -10.28 -6.25
CA ARG A 740 21.93 -10.34 -7.70
C ARG A 740 21.65 -8.99 -8.35
N VAL A 741 22.66 -8.45 -9.04
CA VAL A 741 22.63 -7.20 -9.80
C VAL A 741 22.52 -7.53 -11.29
N VAL A 742 21.54 -6.94 -11.96
CA VAL A 742 21.34 -7.07 -13.41
C VAL A 742 21.62 -5.73 -14.06
N SER A 743 22.51 -5.71 -15.05
CA SER A 743 22.88 -4.48 -15.75
C SER A 743 22.97 -4.67 -17.25
N VAL A 744 22.58 -3.64 -17.99
CA VAL A 744 22.75 -3.55 -19.43
C VAL A 744 24.04 -2.80 -19.74
N ARG A 745 24.86 -3.37 -20.63
CA ARG A 745 26.13 -2.86 -21.18
C ARG A 745 27.33 -2.88 -20.24
N LEU A 746 27.15 -2.67 -18.94
CA LEU A 746 28.26 -2.58 -17.97
C LEU A 746 28.27 -3.77 -17.01
N THR A 747 29.46 -4.18 -16.62
CA THR A 747 29.69 -5.15 -15.53
C THR A 747 29.55 -4.48 -14.15
N ALA A 748 29.37 -5.29 -13.10
CA ALA A 748 29.35 -4.80 -11.73
C ALA A 748 30.64 -4.06 -11.33
N SER A 749 31.79 -4.54 -11.80
CA SER A 749 33.09 -3.90 -11.53
C SER A 749 33.20 -2.51 -12.17
N GLU A 750 32.67 -2.33 -13.38
CA GLU A 750 32.68 -1.02 -14.06
C GLU A 750 31.70 -0.06 -13.39
N LEU A 751 30.52 -0.55 -12.98
CA LEU A 751 29.50 0.22 -12.26
C LEU A 751 29.97 0.76 -10.90
N LEU A 752 30.89 0.05 -10.25
CA LEU A 752 31.49 0.44 -8.97
C LEU A 752 32.70 1.36 -9.11
N SER A 753 33.11 1.70 -10.35
CA SER A 753 34.28 2.54 -10.59
C SER A 753 33.93 4.03 -10.60
N ASP A 754 34.70 4.85 -9.88
CA ASP A 754 34.53 6.31 -9.85
C ASP A 754 34.81 6.99 -11.21
N SER A 755 35.47 6.29 -12.14
CA SER A 755 35.83 6.79 -13.47
C SER A 755 34.67 6.93 -14.46
N LEU A 756 33.46 6.49 -14.11
CA LEU A 756 32.32 6.35 -15.03
C LEU A 756 31.03 7.05 -14.54
N SER A 757 31.16 8.11 -13.74
CA SER A 757 30.07 8.79 -13.02
C SER A 757 28.94 9.38 -13.88
N ASP A 758 29.06 9.43 -15.22
CA ASP A 758 28.14 10.13 -16.13
C ASP A 758 27.38 9.20 -17.12
N ARG A 759 27.35 7.88 -16.89
CA ARG A 759 26.62 6.95 -17.78
C ARG A 759 25.35 6.40 -17.16
N ARG A 760 24.19 6.93 -17.56
CA ARG A 760 22.89 6.33 -17.28
C ARG A 760 22.75 4.99 -18.02
N VAL A 761 22.79 3.88 -17.27
CA VAL A 761 22.48 2.54 -17.79
C VAL A 761 21.32 1.92 -17.03
N SER A 762 20.70 0.92 -17.64
CA SER A 762 19.74 0.08 -16.94
C SER A 762 20.50 -0.81 -15.95
N VAL A 763 20.29 -0.63 -14.64
CA VAL A 763 20.89 -1.43 -13.58
C VAL A 763 19.91 -1.55 -12.41
N GLU A 764 19.60 -2.78 -11.99
CA GLU A 764 18.61 -3.08 -10.96
C GLU A 764 19.02 -4.29 -10.10
N LEU A 765 18.50 -4.33 -8.86
CA LEU A 765 18.54 -5.55 -8.04
C LEU A 765 17.38 -6.46 -8.46
N CYS A 766 17.68 -7.63 -9.02
CA CYS A 766 16.65 -8.51 -9.57
C CYS A 766 17.03 -10.00 -9.48
N CYS A 767 16.09 -10.80 -8.97
CA CYS A 767 16.19 -12.25 -8.92
C CYS A 767 15.61 -12.95 -10.16
N GLY A 768 15.05 -12.23 -11.12
CA GLY A 768 14.46 -12.81 -12.33
C GLY A 768 15.43 -13.50 -13.29
N THR A 769 14.87 -14.26 -14.24
CA THR A 769 15.62 -14.77 -15.39
C THR A 769 15.62 -13.72 -16.52
N HIS A 770 16.78 -13.49 -17.12
CA HIS A 770 17.00 -12.43 -18.13
C HIS A 770 17.68 -12.94 -19.39
N LEU A 771 17.41 -12.26 -20.50
CA LEU A 771 18.17 -12.43 -21.74
C LEU A 771 19.65 -12.05 -21.54
N ARG A 772 20.52 -12.52 -22.44
CA ARG A 772 21.95 -12.19 -22.53
C ARG A 772 22.24 -10.98 -23.42
N SER A 773 21.31 -10.61 -24.30
CA SER A 773 21.40 -9.39 -25.08
C SER A 773 20.03 -8.73 -25.26
N THR A 774 20.01 -7.41 -25.40
CA THR A 774 18.76 -6.64 -25.55
C THR A 774 18.08 -6.89 -26.90
N GLY A 775 18.83 -7.25 -27.94
CA GLY A 775 18.28 -7.49 -29.28
C GLY A 775 17.38 -8.72 -29.36
N SER A 776 17.53 -9.69 -28.45
CA SER A 776 16.63 -10.85 -28.36
C SER A 776 15.20 -10.51 -27.91
N ILE A 777 14.92 -9.25 -27.54
CA ILE A 777 13.55 -8.77 -27.30
C ILE A 777 12.82 -8.50 -28.62
N GLU A 778 13.58 -8.21 -29.68
CA GLU A 778 13.14 -7.85 -31.03
C GLU A 778 12.41 -6.50 -31.11
N ASP A 779 11.26 -6.36 -30.44
CA ASP A 779 10.45 -5.13 -30.40
C ASP A 779 9.72 -5.04 -29.05
N LEU A 780 9.41 -3.81 -28.63
CA LEU A 780 8.53 -3.54 -27.50
C LEU A 780 7.60 -2.38 -27.83
N VAL A 781 6.30 -2.55 -27.56
CA VAL A 781 5.32 -1.48 -27.73
C VAL A 781 4.37 -1.37 -26.54
N LEU A 782 4.13 -0.14 -26.10
CA LEU A 782 3.07 0.17 -25.12
C LEU A 782 1.72 0.16 -25.82
N VAL A 783 0.80 -0.72 -25.40
CA VAL A 783 -0.54 -0.86 -26.03
C VAL A 783 -1.67 -0.30 -25.17
N SER A 784 -1.40 0.09 -23.94
CA SER A 784 -2.41 0.63 -23.02
C SER A 784 -1.75 1.43 -21.92
N GLU A 785 -2.42 2.50 -21.50
CA GLU A 785 -2.11 3.26 -20.30
C GLU A 785 -3.42 3.56 -19.56
N ARG A 786 -3.43 3.30 -18.26
CA ARG A 786 -4.55 3.61 -17.37
C ARG A 786 -4.03 4.23 -16.09
N GLN A 787 -4.59 5.37 -15.71
CA GLN A 787 -4.36 5.92 -14.37
C GLN A 787 -5.14 5.10 -13.34
N LEU A 788 -4.45 4.54 -12.34
CA LEU A 788 -5.07 3.79 -11.26
C LEU A 788 -5.62 4.76 -10.20
N VAL A 789 -4.74 5.68 -9.77
CA VAL A 789 -5.01 6.82 -8.89
C VAL A 789 -4.15 7.99 -9.36
N ARG A 790 -4.45 9.23 -8.97
CA ARG A 790 -3.57 10.36 -9.28
C ARG A 790 -2.18 10.09 -8.71
N GLY A 791 -1.16 10.28 -9.54
CA GLY A 791 0.22 9.93 -9.17
C GLY A 791 0.67 8.52 -9.57
N ILE A 792 -0.21 7.59 -9.96
CA ILE A 792 0.16 6.23 -10.41
C ILE A 792 -0.53 5.86 -11.73
N SER A 793 0.29 5.52 -12.72
CA SER A 793 -0.17 4.95 -13.99
C SER A 793 0.25 3.49 -14.13
N ARG A 794 -0.63 2.70 -14.76
CA ARG A 794 -0.38 1.35 -15.23
C ARG A 794 -0.24 1.36 -16.74
N VAL A 795 0.80 0.72 -17.25
CA VAL A 795 0.95 0.44 -18.68
C VAL A 795 0.95 -1.06 -18.93
N LEU A 796 0.45 -1.44 -20.11
CA LEU A 796 0.60 -2.78 -20.66
C LEU A 796 1.49 -2.70 -21.90
N ALA A 797 2.45 -3.61 -22.00
CA ALA A 797 3.35 -3.71 -23.13
C ALA A 797 3.28 -5.09 -23.77
N LEU A 798 3.53 -5.12 -25.08
CA LEU A 798 3.77 -6.33 -25.86
C LEU A 798 5.22 -6.34 -26.33
N THR A 799 5.76 -7.53 -26.59
CA THR A 799 7.13 -7.76 -27.06
C THR A 799 7.15 -8.66 -28.31
N GLY A 800 8.28 -8.69 -29.02
CA GLY A 800 8.51 -9.57 -30.18
C GLY A 800 7.47 -9.42 -31.29
N ASP A 801 7.13 -10.53 -31.92
CA ASP A 801 6.09 -10.63 -32.97
C ASP A 801 4.78 -9.93 -32.62
N ARG A 802 4.35 -9.98 -31.35
CA ARG A 802 3.09 -9.34 -30.92
C ARG A 802 3.19 -7.83 -30.95
N ALA A 803 4.36 -7.28 -30.62
CA ALA A 803 4.62 -5.85 -30.72
C ALA A 803 4.67 -5.41 -32.19
N THR A 804 5.34 -6.18 -33.06
CA THR A 804 5.42 -5.90 -34.48
C THR A 804 4.03 -5.88 -35.14
N ARG A 805 3.19 -6.89 -34.87
CA ARG A 805 1.80 -6.92 -35.37
C ARG A 805 0.99 -5.71 -34.90
N ALA A 806 1.11 -5.31 -33.63
CA ALA A 806 0.42 -4.14 -33.11
C ALA A 806 0.83 -2.84 -33.85
N ARG A 807 2.11 -2.72 -34.25
CA ARG A 807 2.58 -1.59 -35.07
C ARG A 807 2.01 -1.64 -36.50
N GLU A 808 1.99 -2.81 -37.13
CA GLU A 808 1.41 -3.01 -38.46
C GLU A 808 -0.08 -2.65 -38.47
N ASP A 809 -0.85 -3.15 -37.50
CA ASP A 809 -2.27 -2.82 -37.32
C ASP A 809 -2.47 -1.30 -37.12
N GLY A 810 -1.58 -0.66 -36.34
CA GLY A 810 -1.58 0.79 -36.16
C GLY A 810 -1.36 1.55 -37.47
N GLN A 811 -0.44 1.08 -38.32
CA GLN A 811 -0.19 1.68 -39.64
C GLN A 811 -1.39 1.54 -40.57
N VAL A 812 -2.02 0.36 -40.62
CA VAL A 812 -3.24 0.12 -41.41
C VAL A 812 -4.35 1.08 -40.98
N LEU A 813 -4.62 1.17 -39.67
CA LEU A 813 -5.63 2.09 -39.15
C LEU A 813 -5.30 3.56 -39.43
N SER A 814 -4.01 3.94 -39.41
CA SER A 814 -3.60 5.28 -39.78
C SER A 814 -3.92 5.60 -41.25
N GLN A 815 -3.65 4.66 -42.16
CA GLN A 815 -3.96 4.80 -43.58
C GLN A 815 -5.48 4.92 -43.82
N ASP A 816 -6.28 4.14 -43.08
CA ASP A 816 -7.75 4.22 -43.14
C ASP A 816 -8.27 5.58 -42.67
N VAL A 817 -7.71 6.12 -41.57
CA VAL A 817 -8.04 7.46 -41.07
C VAL A 817 -7.59 8.56 -42.04
N ASP A 818 -6.42 8.44 -42.66
CA ASP A 818 -5.92 9.36 -43.69
C ASP A 818 -6.86 9.39 -44.90
N SER A 819 -7.25 8.20 -45.39
CA SER A 819 -8.20 8.03 -46.51
C SER A 819 -9.56 8.65 -46.21
N LEU A 820 -10.11 8.40 -45.00
CA LEU A 820 -11.39 8.99 -44.58
C LEU A 820 -11.30 10.51 -44.45
N SER A 821 -10.19 11.03 -43.89
CA SER A 821 -9.93 12.46 -43.78
C SER A 821 -9.87 13.15 -45.15
N ALA A 822 -9.19 12.52 -46.12
CA ALA A 822 -9.11 13.02 -47.49
C ALA A 822 -10.49 13.05 -48.17
N ARG A 823 -11.31 12.00 -48.00
CA ARG A 823 -12.69 11.94 -48.52
C ARG A 823 -13.60 13.02 -47.93
N LEU A 824 -13.45 13.32 -46.63
CA LEU A 824 -14.20 14.38 -45.95
C LEU A 824 -13.75 15.79 -46.35
N SER A 825 -12.48 15.95 -46.78
CA SER A 825 -11.91 17.25 -47.15
C SER A 825 -12.03 17.56 -48.65
N GLY A 826 -12.00 16.54 -49.51
CA GLY A 826 -11.95 16.67 -50.96
C GLY A 826 -13.30 16.97 -51.63
N SER A 827 -14.42 16.58 -51.01
CA SER A 827 -15.77 16.79 -51.55
C SER A 827 -16.77 17.00 -50.42
N ALA A 828 -17.50 18.12 -50.40
CA ALA A 828 -18.64 18.26 -49.50
C ALA A 828 -19.68 17.17 -49.85
N PRO A 829 -20.24 16.44 -48.87
CA PRO A 829 -21.22 15.41 -49.15
C PRO A 829 -22.40 15.98 -49.93
N SER A 830 -22.71 15.36 -51.07
CA SER A 830 -23.72 15.85 -52.02
C SER A 830 -25.15 15.54 -51.59
N SER A 831 -25.34 14.58 -50.66
CA SER A 831 -26.63 14.17 -50.12
C SER A 831 -26.55 13.89 -48.61
N LEU A 832 -27.70 13.96 -47.92
CA LEU A 832 -27.78 13.61 -46.50
C LEU A 832 -27.32 12.16 -46.23
N ASP A 833 -27.73 11.22 -47.08
CA ASP A 833 -27.34 9.81 -47.00
C ASP A 833 -25.81 9.62 -47.10
N SER A 834 -25.14 10.36 -48.00
CA SER A 834 -23.67 10.34 -48.11
C SER A 834 -22.97 10.88 -46.85
N ALA A 835 -23.52 11.93 -46.23
CA ALA A 835 -22.99 12.50 -45.00
C ALA A 835 -23.19 11.56 -43.80
N GLN A 836 -24.35 10.91 -43.70
CA GLN A 836 -24.65 9.93 -42.65
C GLN A 836 -23.76 8.68 -42.76
N ARG A 837 -23.48 8.18 -43.98
CA ARG A 837 -22.54 7.08 -44.19
C ARG A 837 -21.13 7.42 -43.73
N LEU A 838 -20.62 8.60 -44.08
CA LEU A 838 -19.31 9.05 -43.63
C LEU A 838 -19.27 9.20 -42.09
N ALA A 839 -20.32 9.74 -41.46
CA ALA A 839 -20.42 9.80 -40.00
C ALA A 839 -20.39 8.41 -39.34
N LYS A 840 -21.04 7.41 -39.96
CA LYS A 840 -21.02 6.02 -39.51
C LYS A 840 -19.62 5.40 -39.66
N GLU A 841 -18.94 5.65 -40.78
CA GLU A 841 -17.57 5.18 -41.00
C GLU A 841 -16.58 5.76 -39.96
N VAL A 842 -16.72 7.04 -39.58
CA VAL A 842 -15.93 7.62 -38.48
C VAL A 842 -16.16 6.85 -37.17
N GLY A 843 -17.42 6.49 -36.87
CA GLY A 843 -17.77 5.69 -35.70
C GLY A 843 -17.11 4.31 -35.73
N ILE A 844 -17.20 3.59 -36.86
CA ILE A 844 -16.59 2.27 -37.04
C ILE A 844 -15.07 2.32 -36.87
N LEU A 845 -14.39 3.30 -37.46
CA LEU A 845 -12.94 3.46 -37.29
C LEU A 845 -12.57 3.87 -35.86
N SER A 846 -13.40 4.67 -35.19
CA SER A 846 -13.20 4.98 -33.76
C SER A 846 -13.27 3.70 -32.92
N ASP A 847 -14.26 2.85 -33.15
CA ASP A 847 -14.40 1.58 -32.44
C ASP A 847 -13.22 0.64 -32.76
N ALA A 848 -12.74 0.60 -34.01
CA ALA A 848 -11.57 -0.18 -34.39
C ALA A 848 -10.29 0.30 -33.68
N VAL A 849 -10.03 1.61 -33.66
CA VAL A 849 -8.88 2.21 -32.95
C VAL A 849 -8.92 1.94 -31.44
N ASP A 850 -10.12 1.89 -30.86
CA ASP A 850 -10.31 1.64 -29.42
C ASP A 850 -10.08 0.17 -29.04
N ASN A 851 -10.43 -0.77 -29.91
CA ASN A 851 -10.42 -2.20 -29.61
C ASN A 851 -9.21 -2.96 -30.17
N THR A 852 -8.50 -2.42 -31.17
CA THR A 852 -7.30 -3.05 -31.73
C THR A 852 -6.06 -2.74 -30.88
N PRO A 853 -5.23 -3.74 -30.52
CA PRO A 853 -3.94 -3.50 -29.89
C PRO A 853 -2.98 -2.78 -30.85
N ILE A 854 -2.77 -1.49 -30.64
CA ILE A 854 -1.87 -0.64 -31.43
C ILE A 854 -0.99 0.20 -30.49
N PRO A 855 0.10 0.83 -30.95
CA PRO A 855 0.90 1.72 -30.11
C PRO A 855 0.02 2.79 -29.45
N GLN A 856 0.12 2.91 -28.12
CA GLN A 856 -0.75 3.77 -27.32
C GLN A 856 -0.58 5.25 -27.68
N TRP A 857 0.62 5.68 -28.08
CA TRP A 857 0.86 7.03 -28.60
C TRP A 857 0.10 7.26 -29.92
N GLN A 858 0.10 6.26 -30.81
CA GLN A 858 -0.59 6.31 -32.10
C GLN A 858 -2.10 6.27 -31.92
N ARG A 859 -2.61 5.43 -31.00
CA ARG A 859 -4.04 5.41 -30.62
C ARG A 859 -4.51 6.81 -30.22
N ARG A 860 -3.77 7.51 -29.36
CA ARG A 860 -4.14 8.86 -28.90
C ARG A 860 -4.17 9.87 -30.05
N ASP A 861 -3.21 9.80 -30.96
CA ASP A 861 -3.19 10.64 -32.16
C ASP A 861 -4.41 10.37 -33.05
N LEU A 862 -4.64 9.10 -33.42
CA LEU A 862 -5.76 8.69 -34.26
C LEU A 862 -7.12 9.04 -33.64
N GLN A 863 -7.31 8.83 -32.34
CA GLN A 863 -8.52 9.24 -31.62
C GLN A 863 -8.71 10.76 -31.65
N GLY A 864 -7.64 11.54 -31.51
CA GLY A 864 -7.68 13.00 -31.62
C GLY A 864 -8.17 13.45 -33.00
N ARG A 865 -7.63 12.83 -34.06
CA ARG A 865 -8.01 13.07 -35.45
C ARG A 865 -9.45 12.64 -35.73
N LEU A 866 -9.85 11.43 -35.32
CA LEU A 866 -11.20 10.91 -35.48
C LEU A 866 -12.26 11.75 -34.74
N LYS A 867 -11.96 12.25 -33.54
CA LYS A 867 -12.84 13.20 -32.83
C LYS A 867 -13.05 14.50 -33.62
N ALA A 868 -12.02 15.00 -34.28
CA ALA A 868 -12.14 16.17 -35.15
C ALA A 868 -13.00 15.87 -36.40
N LEU A 869 -12.76 14.71 -37.04
CA LEU A 869 -13.56 14.25 -38.18
C LEU A 869 -15.03 14.03 -37.80
N GLN A 870 -15.31 13.46 -36.64
CA GLN A 870 -16.67 13.25 -36.13
C GLN A 870 -17.40 14.58 -35.95
N ARG A 871 -16.74 15.59 -35.36
CA ARG A 871 -17.32 16.94 -35.20
C ARG A 871 -17.63 17.57 -36.56
N SER A 872 -16.70 17.47 -37.51
CA SER A 872 -16.87 17.98 -38.87
C SER A 872 -18.04 17.28 -39.58
N SER A 873 -18.06 15.95 -39.55
CA SER A 873 -19.11 15.12 -40.17
C SER A 873 -20.50 15.41 -39.59
N ASN A 874 -20.62 15.43 -38.25
CA ASN A 874 -21.89 15.77 -37.58
C ASN A 874 -22.38 17.19 -37.93
N THR A 875 -21.45 18.14 -38.10
CA THR A 875 -21.80 19.50 -38.52
C THR A 875 -22.33 19.52 -39.96
N SER A 876 -21.71 18.75 -40.85
CA SER A 876 -22.16 18.60 -42.25
C SER A 876 -23.53 17.95 -42.34
N VAL A 877 -23.78 16.87 -41.57
CA VAL A 877 -25.10 16.22 -41.47
C VAL A 877 -26.16 17.24 -41.05
N ARG A 878 -25.95 17.96 -39.93
CA ARG A 878 -26.90 18.96 -39.43
C ARG A 878 -27.19 20.08 -40.44
N LYS A 879 -26.18 20.52 -41.20
CA LYS A 879 -26.35 21.53 -42.26
C LYS A 879 -27.21 21.01 -43.41
N LEU A 880 -27.03 19.75 -43.81
CA LEU A 880 -27.82 19.14 -44.87
C LEU A 880 -29.27 18.86 -44.40
N GLU A 881 -29.46 18.37 -43.17
CA GLU A 881 -30.79 18.20 -42.57
C GLU A 881 -31.55 19.53 -42.52
N ALA A 882 -30.89 20.61 -42.09
CA ALA A 882 -31.49 21.95 -42.06
C ALA A 882 -31.85 22.45 -43.47
N ARG A 883 -31.04 22.16 -44.48
CA ARG A 883 -31.32 22.52 -45.89
C ARG A 883 -32.50 21.73 -46.45
N GLU A 884 -32.56 20.42 -46.23
CA GLU A 884 -33.70 19.58 -46.66
C GLU A 884 -34.98 20.00 -45.94
N ALA A 885 -34.93 20.24 -44.63
CA ALA A 885 -36.06 20.73 -43.85
C ALA A 885 -36.56 22.10 -44.35
N ALA A 886 -35.65 23.02 -44.68
CA ALA A 886 -35.99 24.32 -45.25
C ALA A 886 -36.63 24.18 -46.66
N ALA A 887 -36.10 23.29 -47.50
CA ALA A 887 -36.64 23.01 -48.82
C ALA A 887 -38.05 22.39 -48.73
N LEU A 888 -38.27 21.43 -47.82
CA LEU A 888 -39.58 20.84 -47.52
C LEU A 888 -40.56 21.89 -47.00
N ALA A 889 -40.13 22.73 -46.06
CA ALA A 889 -40.96 23.82 -45.54
C ALA A 889 -41.35 24.81 -46.64
N GLN A 890 -40.43 25.12 -47.56
CA GLN A 890 -40.70 26.02 -48.68
C GLN A 890 -41.60 25.38 -49.75
N ALA A 891 -41.44 24.08 -50.03
CA ALA A 891 -42.34 23.32 -50.90
C ALA A 891 -43.76 23.28 -50.32
N LEU A 892 -43.90 23.01 -49.02
CA LEU A 892 -45.19 23.08 -48.31
C LEU A 892 -45.76 24.51 -48.33
N LEU A 893 -44.93 25.55 -48.17
CA LEU A 893 -45.39 26.94 -48.30
C LEU A 893 -45.84 27.27 -49.73
N GLN A 894 -45.29 26.67 -50.78
CA GLN A 894 -45.75 26.88 -52.15
C GLN A 894 -47.03 26.10 -52.47
N GLU A 895 -47.10 24.85 -52.00
CA GLU A 895 -48.25 23.97 -52.19
C GLU A 895 -49.49 24.47 -51.42
N TRP A 896 -49.27 25.14 -50.28
CA TRP A 896 -50.34 25.62 -49.40
C TRP A 896 -50.45 27.16 -49.31
N GLY A 897 -49.50 27.92 -49.87
CA GLY A 897 -49.43 29.39 -49.77
C GLY A 897 -50.34 30.17 -50.74
N GLY A 898 -51.02 29.47 -51.65
CA GLY A 898 -52.14 30.03 -52.42
C GLY A 898 -53.52 29.80 -51.79
N GLY A 899 -53.60 28.98 -50.74
CA GLY A 899 -54.84 28.63 -50.06
C GLY A 899 -55.15 29.58 -48.91
N ARG A 900 -56.28 30.30 -48.98
CA ARG A 900 -56.86 30.91 -47.78
C ARG A 900 -57.17 29.80 -46.77
N PHE A 901 -56.36 29.65 -45.75
CA PHE A 901 -56.72 28.80 -44.62
C PHE A 901 -57.90 29.41 -43.89
N TRP A 902 -59.06 28.78 -44.05
CA TRP A 902 -60.24 29.04 -43.24
C TRP A 902 -60.02 28.36 -41.88
N CYS A 903 -59.68 29.13 -40.85
CA CYS A 903 -59.84 28.67 -39.48
C CYS A 903 -61.34 28.64 -39.17
N ALA A 904 -61.96 27.46 -39.22
CA ALA A 904 -63.38 27.26 -38.90
C ALA A 904 -63.76 27.59 -37.43
N ARG A 905 -62.81 28.07 -36.61
CA ARG A 905 -63.01 28.35 -35.18
C ARG A 905 -62.91 29.82 -34.76
N CYS A 906 -62.36 30.73 -35.58
CA CYS A 906 -62.01 32.08 -35.05
C CYS A 906 -62.48 33.33 -35.82
N ARG A 907 -63.18 33.25 -36.97
CA ARG A 907 -63.83 34.39 -37.68
C ARG A 907 -63.16 35.79 -37.51
N ARG A 908 -61.84 35.91 -37.67
CA ARG A 908 -61.13 37.18 -37.86
C ARG A 908 -59.93 36.97 -38.79
N THR A 909 -59.75 37.94 -39.68
CA THR A 909 -58.75 37.99 -40.76
C THR A 909 -57.33 38.09 -40.20
N LEU A 910 -56.41 37.29 -40.77
CA LEU A 910 -54.97 37.31 -40.51
C LEU A 910 -54.36 38.70 -40.72
N CYS A 911 -53.54 39.18 -39.77
CA CYS A 911 -52.48 40.13 -40.08
C CYS A 911 -51.21 39.36 -40.47
N ARG A 912 -50.49 39.94 -41.43
CA ARG A 912 -49.47 39.35 -42.31
C ARG A 912 -48.29 38.70 -41.57
N CYS A 913 -47.73 37.69 -42.26
CA CYS A 913 -46.45 37.05 -41.96
C CYS A 913 -45.32 38.08 -41.84
#